data_AF-A0AAP0DGJ3-F1
#
_entry.id   AF-A0AAP0DGJ3-F1
#
_cell.length_a   1.000
_cell.length_b   1.000
_cell.length_c   1.000
_cell.angle_alpha   90.00
_cell.angle_beta   90.00
_cell.angle_gamma   90.00
#
_symmetry.space_group_name_H-M   'P 1'
#
loop_
_entity.id
_entity.type
_entity.pdbx_description
1 polymer ?
#
loop_
_entity_poly.entity_id
_entity_poly.type
_entity_poly.pdbx_seq_one_letter_code
_entity_poly.pdbx_strand_id
1 'polypeptide(L)'
;MVRFLIVSIFVAGMAAATAVVGVNVTYDHRAVVIGGKRRVLVSGSIHYPRSTPDMWPGLIQKSKDGGLDVIETYVFWNLHEPVKNQYDFEGRKDLVKFVKLVADAGLYVHLRIGPYVCAEWNYGGFPLWLHFIPGIVLRTDNEPFKAEMKRFTEKIVSMMKEEKLYSSQGGPIILSQIENEYGNIDSSYGPAAKSYIKWAASMATSLDTGVPWVMCQQRDAPDPIIDTCNGFYCDGYTPNAANKPTMWTENWTGWFLSFGGAVPYRPSEDIAFAVARFYQRGGTFQNYYMYHGGTNFGRTTGGPFIATSYDYDAPLDEYGAPRQPKWGHLKDLHKAIKLCEDALVATDPTTTSLGQNLEASVYKTSSTCAAFLANIDTKNDANVNFNGNSYHLPAWSVSILSDCKNVVFNTAKINSMATIRRFVATSVGDELMGSNSISSDWSYVSEPVGISSNDAFNKLGLVEQINTTADQSDYLWYSISADINGDEPFLHDGFKTTLHVKSLGHVLHLFINGQLEDSAIGNSGRPGFTKDISVVLKRGKNQLDLLSLTVGLQNYGAFFDQTGAGITGPVELEGLTNGSTVDLSSQQWTYQVGLKGEALGLDTGGSSLWVSGSPKSQPLTWYKTNFDAPSGDNPIAIDFTGMGKGEAWVNGQSIGRYWPSYIAPTSGCSACSYKGPYSSSKCLRNCGKPSQTLYHVPRSWLKPSGNILVFFEEIGGDPTRISFATQELESMCSQVSESHPLPMEAWSQDKSTKRSKSMRKPRISLECPHPNQVISSIKFASFGTPQGKCGSFSHGYCRSKNALSILQKACIGSRSCNIEVSTATFGDPCIGVVKSLAVEASCA
;
A
#
# COMPACT_ATOMS: atom_id res chain seq x y z
N MET A 1 -67.82 -12.15 -26.87
CA MET A 1 -67.36 -13.12 -25.86
C MET A 1 -66.38 -14.08 -26.55
N VAL A 2 -65.08 -13.74 -26.55
CA VAL A 2 -64.00 -14.59 -27.09
C VAL A 2 -62.82 -14.42 -26.15
N ARG A 3 -62.45 -15.51 -25.46
CA ARG A 3 -61.28 -15.61 -24.58
C ARG A 3 -60.07 -15.97 -25.42
N PHE A 4 -59.00 -15.18 -25.35
CA PHE A 4 -57.68 -15.57 -25.83
C PHE A 4 -56.90 -16.25 -24.69
N LEU A 5 -56.50 -17.50 -24.91
CA LEU A 5 -55.55 -18.23 -24.09
C LEU A 5 -54.13 -17.69 -24.38
N ILE A 6 -53.42 -17.26 -23.34
CA ILE A 6 -51.97 -17.03 -23.40
C ILE A 6 -51.29 -18.29 -22.85
N VAL A 7 -50.50 -18.96 -23.69
CA VAL A 7 -49.63 -20.07 -23.32
C VAL A 7 -48.26 -19.49 -22.95
N SER A 8 -47.90 -19.56 -21.67
CA SER A 8 -46.56 -19.23 -21.18
C SER A 8 -45.66 -20.46 -21.27
N ILE A 9 -44.62 -20.40 -22.11
CA ILE A 9 -43.56 -21.41 -22.17
C ILE A 9 -42.52 -21.09 -21.11
N PHE A 10 -42.45 -21.92 -20.06
CA PHE A 10 -41.33 -21.93 -19.10
C PHE A 10 -40.15 -22.69 -19.71
N VAL A 11 -39.06 -21.99 -20.02
CA VAL A 11 -37.78 -22.62 -20.33
C VAL A 11 -37.04 -22.82 -19.01
N ALA A 12 -37.06 -24.05 -18.49
CA ALA A 12 -36.23 -24.46 -17.37
C ALA A 12 -34.78 -24.62 -17.87
N GLY A 13 -33.92 -23.65 -17.54
CA GLY A 13 -32.48 -23.79 -17.72
C GLY A 13 -31.92 -24.77 -16.69
N MET A 14 -31.51 -25.96 -17.13
CA MET A 14 -30.72 -26.88 -16.29
C MET A 14 -29.35 -26.25 -16.05
N ALA A 15 -29.13 -25.73 -14.84
CA ALA A 15 -27.79 -25.49 -14.33
C ALA A 15 -27.13 -26.85 -14.08
N ALA A 16 -26.33 -27.32 -15.03
CA ALA A 16 -25.45 -28.45 -14.81
C ALA A 16 -24.38 -28.00 -13.80
N ALA A 17 -24.55 -28.39 -12.54
CA ALA A 17 -23.47 -28.36 -11.56
C ALA A 17 -22.39 -29.35 -12.02
N THR A 18 -21.42 -28.87 -12.80
CA THR A 18 -20.19 -29.61 -13.03
C THR A 18 -19.50 -29.76 -11.68
N ALA A 19 -19.43 -30.98 -11.17
CA ALA A 19 -18.54 -31.31 -10.08
C ALA A 19 -17.12 -30.88 -10.50
N VAL A 20 -16.60 -29.81 -9.87
CA VAL A 20 -15.25 -29.34 -10.13
C VAL A 20 -14.29 -30.35 -9.53
N VAL A 21 -13.65 -31.15 -10.37
CA VAL A 21 -12.61 -32.09 -9.98
C VAL A 21 -11.38 -31.27 -9.55
N GLY A 22 -10.78 -31.61 -8.41
CA GLY A 22 -9.58 -30.95 -7.91
C GLY A 22 -8.48 -30.89 -8.97
N VAL A 23 -7.80 -29.75 -9.07
CA VAL A 23 -6.74 -29.49 -10.05
C VAL A 23 -5.39 -29.62 -9.34
N ASN A 24 -4.61 -30.61 -9.74
CA ASN A 24 -3.27 -30.82 -9.21
C ASN A 24 -2.35 -29.63 -9.53
N VAL A 25 -1.60 -29.16 -8.53
CA VAL A 25 -0.61 -28.09 -8.67
C VAL A 25 0.76 -28.62 -8.26
N THR A 26 1.69 -28.61 -9.21
CA THR A 26 3.09 -29.01 -9.00
C THR A 26 4.02 -27.95 -9.59
N TYR A 27 5.31 -28.24 -9.69
CA TYR A 27 6.27 -27.39 -10.38
C TYR A 27 7.38 -28.23 -11.00
N ASP A 28 8.14 -27.61 -11.90
CA ASP A 28 9.43 -28.11 -12.37
C ASP A 28 10.42 -26.94 -12.54
N HIS A 29 11.59 -27.20 -13.13
CA HIS A 29 12.62 -26.18 -13.33
C HIS A 29 12.13 -24.93 -14.06
N ARG A 30 11.07 -25.04 -14.87
CA ARG A 30 10.61 -23.97 -15.75
C ARG A 30 9.49 -23.17 -15.10
N ALA A 31 8.46 -23.84 -14.56
CA ALA A 31 7.27 -23.14 -14.08
C ALA A 31 6.46 -23.92 -13.04
N VAL A 32 5.53 -23.20 -12.40
CA VAL A 32 4.38 -23.83 -11.73
C VAL A 32 3.51 -24.52 -12.79
N VAL A 33 3.07 -25.74 -12.48
CA VAL A 33 2.26 -26.61 -13.34
C VAL A 33 0.88 -26.76 -12.72
N ILE A 34 -0.14 -26.23 -13.38
CA ILE A 34 -1.54 -26.27 -12.92
C ILE A 34 -2.33 -27.14 -13.88
N GLY A 35 -2.90 -28.25 -13.38
CA GLY A 35 -3.67 -29.19 -14.21
C GLY A 35 -2.83 -29.81 -15.34
N GLY A 36 -1.55 -30.07 -15.07
CA GLY A 36 -0.61 -30.63 -16.05
C GLY A 36 -0.07 -29.62 -17.08
N LYS A 37 -0.38 -28.33 -16.96
CA LYS A 37 0.12 -27.28 -17.85
C LYS A 37 1.02 -26.31 -17.10
N ARG A 38 2.25 -26.13 -17.58
CA ARG A 38 3.12 -25.03 -17.15
C ARG A 38 2.45 -23.69 -17.44
N ARG A 39 2.58 -22.72 -16.53
CA ARG A 39 1.98 -21.39 -16.65
C ARG A 39 3.01 -20.29 -16.42
N VAL A 40 2.86 -19.19 -17.15
CA VAL A 40 3.53 -17.91 -16.83
C VAL A 40 2.54 -17.07 -16.06
N LEU A 41 2.75 -16.87 -14.77
CA LEU A 41 1.76 -16.29 -13.85
C LEU A 41 2.10 -14.84 -13.50
N VAL A 42 1.13 -13.95 -13.72
CA VAL A 42 1.18 -12.57 -13.23
C VAL A 42 0.31 -12.47 -11.98
N SER A 43 0.88 -11.99 -10.89
CA SER A 43 0.25 -11.90 -9.57
C SER A 43 0.24 -10.46 -9.05
N GLY A 44 -0.65 -10.15 -8.13
CA GLY A 44 -0.67 -8.86 -7.45
C GLY A 44 -1.21 -8.95 -6.03
N SER A 45 -0.54 -8.28 -5.10
CA SER A 45 -0.93 -8.28 -3.69
C SER A 45 -2.12 -7.37 -3.43
N ILE A 46 -3.14 -7.91 -2.75
CA ILE A 46 -4.27 -7.18 -2.17
C ILE A 46 -4.47 -7.72 -0.76
N HIS A 47 -4.18 -6.90 0.25
CA HIS A 47 -4.39 -7.29 1.64
C HIS A 47 -5.84 -7.04 2.05
N TYR A 48 -6.59 -8.12 2.29
CA TYR A 48 -8.02 -8.05 2.59
C TYR A 48 -8.37 -7.07 3.72
N PRO A 49 -7.60 -6.90 4.82
CA PRO A 49 -7.98 -5.96 5.89
C PRO A 49 -7.66 -4.49 5.60
N ARG A 50 -6.90 -4.20 4.53
CA ARG A 50 -6.56 -2.83 4.10
C ARG A 50 -7.61 -2.21 3.18
N SER A 51 -8.72 -2.92 2.95
CA SER A 51 -9.89 -2.48 2.20
C SER A 51 -11.15 -3.08 2.84
N THR A 52 -12.35 -2.63 2.44
CA THR A 52 -13.60 -3.17 2.99
C THR A 52 -14.16 -4.30 2.12
N PRO A 53 -15.01 -5.18 2.69
CA PRO A 53 -15.70 -6.22 1.91
C PRO A 53 -16.45 -5.72 0.68
N ASP A 54 -16.99 -4.50 0.72
CA ASP A 54 -17.67 -3.86 -0.42
C ASP A 54 -16.70 -3.45 -1.54
N MET A 55 -15.45 -3.13 -1.20
CA MET A 55 -14.42 -2.79 -2.18
C MET A 55 -13.86 -4.03 -2.87
N TRP A 56 -13.78 -5.18 -2.18
CA TRP A 56 -13.09 -6.37 -2.69
C TRP A 56 -13.53 -6.81 -4.10
N PRO A 57 -14.84 -6.94 -4.43
CA PRO A 57 -15.24 -7.34 -5.78
C PRO A 57 -14.73 -6.38 -6.86
N GLY A 58 -14.80 -5.07 -6.60
CA GLY A 58 -14.32 -4.04 -7.54
C GLY A 58 -12.80 -4.04 -7.69
N LEU A 59 -12.06 -4.27 -6.60
CA LEU A 59 -10.60 -4.39 -6.63
C LEU A 59 -10.16 -5.63 -7.41
N ILE A 60 -10.76 -6.79 -7.10
CA ILE A 60 -10.49 -8.07 -7.75
C ILE A 60 -10.83 -8.00 -9.25
N GLN A 61 -11.96 -7.39 -9.62
CA GLN A 61 -12.33 -7.23 -11.01
C GLN A 61 -11.35 -6.34 -11.78
N LYS A 62 -10.93 -5.20 -11.21
CA LYS A 62 -9.92 -4.32 -11.83
C LYS A 62 -8.55 -5.00 -11.96
N SER A 63 -8.21 -5.90 -11.03
CA SER A 63 -7.02 -6.75 -11.09
C SER A 63 -7.10 -7.75 -12.24
N LYS A 64 -8.23 -8.44 -12.38
CA LYS A 64 -8.49 -9.33 -13.53
C LYS A 64 -8.44 -8.57 -14.85
N ASP A 65 -9.11 -7.43 -14.93
CA ASP A 65 -9.12 -6.57 -16.12
C ASP A 65 -7.73 -6.00 -16.43
N GLY A 66 -6.89 -5.89 -15.42
CA GLY A 66 -5.48 -5.53 -15.50
C GLY A 66 -4.59 -6.68 -15.98
N GLY A 67 -5.11 -7.90 -16.13
CA GLY A 67 -4.39 -9.06 -16.65
C GLY A 67 -3.68 -9.91 -15.60
N LEU A 68 -4.05 -9.79 -14.31
CA LEU A 68 -3.56 -10.71 -13.29
C LEU A 68 -4.18 -12.10 -13.46
N ASP A 69 -3.40 -13.14 -13.15
CA ASP A 69 -3.84 -14.53 -13.01
C ASP A 69 -4.06 -14.90 -11.53
N VAL A 70 -3.35 -14.24 -10.61
CA VAL A 70 -3.27 -14.60 -9.19
C VAL A 70 -3.44 -13.34 -8.32
N ILE A 71 -4.18 -13.46 -7.22
CA ILE A 71 -4.16 -12.51 -6.11
C ILE A 71 -3.31 -13.08 -4.99
N GLU A 72 -2.35 -12.29 -4.51
CA GLU A 72 -1.54 -12.63 -3.35
C GLU A 72 -2.06 -11.90 -2.12
N THR A 73 -2.08 -12.55 -0.95
CA THR A 73 -2.34 -11.87 0.32
C THR A 73 -1.60 -12.55 1.45
N TYR A 74 -1.10 -11.74 2.39
CA TYR A 74 -0.73 -12.20 3.72
C TYR A 74 -1.94 -12.61 4.55
N VAL A 75 -1.72 -13.36 5.63
CA VAL A 75 -2.69 -13.59 6.72
C VAL A 75 -2.22 -12.89 7.99
N PHE A 76 -3.06 -12.05 8.59
CA PHE A 76 -2.67 -11.16 9.70
C PHE A 76 -3.06 -11.74 11.06
N TRP A 77 -2.14 -12.46 11.71
CA TRP A 77 -2.43 -13.21 12.94
C TRP A 77 -2.94 -12.32 14.08
N ASN A 78 -2.29 -11.18 14.34
CA ASN A 78 -2.70 -10.24 15.40
C ASN A 78 -4.15 -9.77 15.26
N LEU A 79 -4.63 -9.63 14.03
CA LEU A 79 -5.99 -9.20 13.71
C LEU A 79 -7.00 -10.33 13.93
N HIS A 80 -6.59 -11.56 13.62
CA HIS A 80 -7.43 -12.75 13.73
C HIS A 80 -7.45 -13.35 15.12
N GLU A 81 -6.45 -13.11 15.96
CA GLU A 81 -6.38 -13.63 17.32
C GLU A 81 -5.95 -12.51 18.30
N PRO A 82 -6.75 -11.44 18.46
CA PRO A 82 -6.40 -10.32 19.33
C PRO A 82 -6.26 -10.75 20.80
N VAL A 83 -7.02 -11.78 21.22
CA VAL A 83 -6.89 -12.45 22.50
C VAL A 83 -6.60 -13.93 22.24
N LYS A 84 -5.66 -14.51 22.97
CA LYS A 84 -5.26 -15.92 22.80
C LYS A 84 -6.47 -16.85 22.84
N ASN A 85 -6.59 -17.71 21.82
CA ASN A 85 -7.68 -18.64 21.53
C ASN A 85 -9.04 -18.01 21.18
N GLN A 86 -9.14 -16.70 21.01
CA GLN A 86 -10.35 -16.02 20.57
C GLN A 86 -10.14 -15.46 19.17
N TYR A 87 -10.86 -16.02 18.21
CA TYR A 87 -10.64 -15.73 16.81
C TYR A 87 -11.71 -14.81 16.23
N ASP A 88 -11.29 -13.91 15.34
CA ASP A 88 -12.17 -13.01 14.61
C ASP A 88 -11.86 -13.04 13.10
N PHE A 89 -12.83 -13.52 12.33
CA PHE A 89 -12.83 -13.57 10.88
C PHE A 89 -14.04 -12.84 10.30
N GLU A 90 -14.59 -11.85 11.00
CA GLU A 90 -15.76 -11.09 10.55
C GLU A 90 -15.39 -9.82 9.77
N GLY A 91 -16.34 -9.32 8.97
CA GLY A 91 -16.19 -8.07 8.24
C GLY A 91 -14.94 -8.04 7.35
N ARG A 92 -14.08 -7.03 7.51
CA ARG A 92 -12.82 -6.92 6.74
C ARG A 92 -11.77 -7.97 7.09
N LYS A 93 -12.02 -8.81 8.10
CA LYS A 93 -11.17 -9.91 8.53
C LYS A 93 -11.64 -11.24 7.93
N ASP A 94 -12.71 -11.25 7.14
CA ASP A 94 -13.24 -12.47 6.53
C ASP A 94 -12.35 -12.94 5.35
N LEU A 95 -11.29 -13.67 5.72
CA LEU A 95 -10.34 -14.25 4.79
C LEU A 95 -11.02 -15.26 3.84
N VAL A 96 -11.95 -16.07 4.35
CA VAL A 96 -12.65 -17.10 3.55
C VAL A 96 -13.47 -16.43 2.46
N LYS A 97 -14.27 -15.41 2.81
CA LYS A 97 -15.04 -14.65 1.84
C LYS A 97 -14.15 -13.95 0.82
N PHE A 98 -13.05 -13.35 1.24
CA PHE A 98 -12.11 -12.73 0.31
C PHE A 98 -11.58 -13.75 -0.71
N VAL A 99 -11.11 -14.92 -0.26
CA VAL A 99 -10.61 -15.98 -1.14
C VAL A 99 -11.70 -16.51 -2.08
N LYS A 100 -12.94 -16.67 -1.59
CA LYS A 100 -14.09 -17.06 -2.43
C LYS A 100 -14.40 -16.03 -3.51
N LEU A 101 -14.35 -14.73 -3.20
CA LEU A 101 -14.53 -13.68 -4.21
C LEU A 101 -13.44 -13.70 -5.30
N VAL A 102 -12.20 -14.04 -4.93
CA VAL A 102 -11.13 -14.24 -5.91
C VAL A 102 -11.45 -15.44 -6.82
N ALA A 103 -11.96 -16.54 -6.25
CA ALA A 103 -12.40 -17.71 -7.01
C ALA A 103 -13.57 -17.38 -7.95
N ASP A 104 -14.57 -16.62 -7.50
CA ASP A 104 -15.72 -16.20 -8.30
C ASP A 104 -15.30 -15.33 -9.50
N ALA A 105 -14.25 -14.52 -9.32
CA ALA A 105 -13.64 -13.77 -10.41
C ALA A 105 -12.82 -14.67 -11.35
N GLY A 106 -12.59 -15.95 -11.04
CA GLY A 106 -11.80 -16.88 -11.85
C GLY A 106 -10.30 -16.62 -11.79
N LEU A 107 -9.82 -16.05 -10.69
CA LEU A 107 -8.40 -15.86 -10.40
C LEU A 107 -7.92 -16.91 -9.39
N TYR A 108 -6.62 -17.18 -9.39
CA TYR A 108 -5.99 -18.02 -8.36
C TYR A 108 -5.57 -17.19 -7.14
N VAL A 109 -5.19 -17.87 -6.06
CA VAL A 109 -4.66 -17.28 -4.83
C VAL A 109 -3.28 -17.83 -4.50
N HIS A 110 -2.35 -16.93 -4.17
CA HIS A 110 -1.14 -17.23 -3.41
C HIS A 110 -1.35 -16.77 -1.97
N LEU A 111 -1.55 -17.73 -1.05
CA LEU A 111 -1.88 -17.43 0.35
C LEU A 111 -0.60 -17.41 1.21
N ARG A 112 -0.12 -16.23 1.56
CA ARG A 112 1.08 -16.07 2.37
C ARG A 112 0.73 -16.10 3.86
N ILE A 113 0.70 -17.30 4.42
CA ILE A 113 0.20 -17.53 5.78
C ILE A 113 1.12 -16.90 6.83
N GLY A 114 2.44 -16.89 6.60
CA GLY A 114 3.43 -16.35 7.53
C GLY A 114 3.77 -17.36 8.64
N PRO A 115 3.46 -17.11 9.93
CA PRO A 115 2.58 -16.04 10.41
C PRO A 115 3.28 -14.75 10.81
N TYR A 116 4.62 -14.72 10.78
CA TYR A 116 5.34 -13.46 10.58
C TYR A 116 5.16 -13.02 9.13
N VAL A 117 4.71 -11.78 8.91
CA VAL A 117 4.41 -11.26 7.58
C VAL A 117 5.15 -9.96 7.24
N CYS A 118 5.84 -9.34 8.20
CA CYS A 118 6.40 -7.99 8.07
C CYS A 118 5.33 -6.96 7.66
N ALA A 119 5.08 -6.84 6.35
CA ALA A 119 3.99 -6.14 5.67
C ALA A 119 3.80 -4.66 6.02
N GLU A 120 4.80 -4.02 6.64
CA GLU A 120 4.64 -2.74 7.35
C GLU A 120 3.38 -2.76 8.24
N TRP A 121 3.20 -3.87 8.94
CA TRP A 121 2.04 -4.16 9.76
C TRP A 121 2.44 -4.29 11.23
N ASN A 122 1.59 -3.82 12.13
CA ASN A 122 1.87 -3.78 13.56
C ASN A 122 2.47 -5.10 14.07
N TYR A 123 3.62 -5.02 14.73
CA TYR A 123 4.34 -6.17 15.30
C TYR A 123 4.65 -7.30 14.31
N GLY A 124 4.79 -6.97 13.02
CA GLY A 124 5.07 -7.94 11.95
C GLY A 124 3.94 -8.94 11.71
N GLY A 125 2.73 -8.65 12.20
CA GLY A 125 1.58 -9.54 12.18
C GLY A 125 1.42 -10.43 13.41
N PHE A 126 2.38 -10.45 14.34
CA PHE A 126 2.23 -11.23 15.57
C PHE A 126 1.26 -10.59 16.56
N PRO A 127 0.36 -11.35 17.18
CA PRO A 127 -0.39 -10.83 18.32
C PRO A 127 0.55 -10.54 19.49
N LEU A 128 0.38 -9.40 20.15
CA LEU A 128 1.30 -9.00 21.22
C LEU A 128 1.25 -9.94 22.43
N TRP A 129 0.15 -10.67 22.66
CA TRP A 129 0.10 -11.66 23.75
C TRP A 129 1.18 -12.75 23.64
N LEU A 130 1.77 -12.97 22.46
CA LEU A 130 2.94 -13.86 22.31
C LEU A 130 4.12 -13.37 23.15
N HIS A 131 4.37 -12.05 23.20
CA HIS A 131 5.47 -11.42 23.94
C HIS A 131 5.50 -11.83 25.41
N PHE A 132 4.33 -12.08 25.99
CA PHE A 132 4.18 -12.38 27.42
C PHE A 132 4.25 -13.88 27.75
N ILE A 133 4.50 -14.75 26.76
CA ILE A 133 4.68 -16.19 27.02
C ILE A 133 6.05 -16.43 27.68
N PRO A 134 6.10 -17.08 28.86
CA PRO A 134 7.36 -17.33 29.55
C PRO A 134 8.38 -18.07 28.68
N GLY A 135 9.59 -17.50 28.57
CA GLY A 135 10.70 -18.08 27.83
C GLY A 135 10.54 -18.07 26.31
N ILE A 136 9.56 -17.33 25.77
CA ILE A 136 9.40 -17.20 24.32
C ILE A 136 10.55 -16.40 23.72
N VAL A 137 10.98 -16.83 22.53
CA VAL A 137 11.82 -16.02 21.64
C VAL A 137 11.23 -16.18 20.24
N LEU A 138 10.82 -15.08 19.63
CA LEU A 138 10.13 -15.15 18.34
C LEU A 138 11.09 -15.53 17.22
N ARG A 139 10.56 -16.27 16.23
CA ARG A 139 11.24 -16.62 14.97
C ARG A 139 12.57 -17.35 15.19
N THR A 140 12.63 -18.26 16.15
CA THR A 140 13.79 -19.13 16.36
C THR A 140 13.36 -20.51 16.82
N ASP A 141 14.33 -21.40 17.02
CA ASP A 141 14.11 -22.74 17.53
C ASP A 141 13.77 -22.72 19.02
N ASN A 142 12.55 -22.27 19.30
CA ASN A 142 12.01 -22.04 20.63
C ASN A 142 10.66 -22.75 20.72
N GLU A 143 10.54 -23.74 21.62
CA GLU A 143 9.34 -24.59 21.72
C GLU A 143 8.04 -23.80 21.95
N PRO A 144 7.98 -22.81 22.88
CA PRO A 144 6.78 -21.98 23.03
C PRO A 144 6.36 -21.29 21.73
N PHE A 145 7.30 -20.67 21.01
CA PHE A 145 7.01 -20.01 19.74
C PHE A 145 6.56 -20.99 18.66
N LYS A 146 7.28 -22.11 18.51
CA LYS A 146 6.96 -23.16 17.53
C LYS A 146 5.56 -23.73 17.75
N ALA A 147 5.18 -23.97 19.01
CA ALA A 147 3.84 -24.47 19.35
C ALA A 147 2.73 -23.50 18.92
N GLU A 148 2.89 -22.19 19.20
CA GLU A 148 1.89 -21.19 18.82
C GLU A 148 1.84 -20.94 17.31
N MET A 149 3.00 -20.85 16.66
CA MET A 149 3.09 -20.71 15.19
C MET A 149 2.42 -21.90 14.49
N LYS A 150 2.68 -23.13 14.95
CA LYS A 150 2.04 -24.35 14.42
C LYS A 150 0.53 -24.28 14.62
N ARG A 151 0.05 -23.96 15.83
CA ARG A 151 -1.39 -23.86 16.15
C ARG A 151 -2.13 -22.91 15.23
N PHE A 152 -1.59 -21.72 15.00
CA PHE A 152 -2.22 -20.74 14.12
C PHE A 152 -2.15 -21.17 12.65
N THR A 153 -1.00 -21.67 12.18
CA THR A 153 -0.84 -22.14 10.80
C THR A 153 -1.79 -23.30 10.50
N GLU A 154 -1.90 -24.27 11.41
CA GLU A 154 -2.84 -25.40 11.33
C GLU A 154 -4.29 -24.92 11.26
N LYS A 155 -4.66 -23.92 12.06
CA LYS A 155 -6.00 -23.35 12.02
C LYS A 155 -6.32 -22.76 10.64
N ILE A 156 -5.43 -21.92 10.10
CA ILE A 156 -5.65 -21.29 8.79
C ILE A 156 -5.76 -22.34 7.70
N VAL A 157 -4.85 -23.32 7.67
CA VAL A 157 -4.89 -24.41 6.67
C VAL A 157 -6.16 -25.25 6.82
N SER A 158 -6.57 -25.58 8.05
CA SER A 158 -7.80 -26.34 8.30
C SER A 158 -9.03 -25.60 7.81
N MET A 159 -9.15 -24.30 8.11
CA MET A 159 -10.24 -23.46 7.62
C MET A 159 -10.29 -23.42 6.08
N MET A 160 -9.14 -23.26 5.41
CA MET A 160 -9.09 -23.29 3.94
C MET A 160 -9.47 -24.67 3.39
N LYS A 161 -9.09 -25.76 4.07
CA LYS A 161 -9.44 -27.13 3.66
C LYS A 161 -10.91 -27.47 3.85
N GLU A 162 -11.50 -27.06 4.97
CA GLU A 162 -12.93 -27.22 5.28
C GLU A 162 -13.80 -26.54 4.22
N GLU A 163 -13.38 -25.35 3.79
CA GLU A 163 -14.02 -24.57 2.74
C GLU A 163 -13.60 -24.98 1.31
N LYS A 164 -12.78 -26.02 1.17
CA LYS A 164 -12.28 -26.56 -0.11
C LYS A 164 -11.59 -25.52 -0.99
N LEU A 165 -10.84 -24.61 -0.38
CA LEU A 165 -10.22 -23.48 -1.07
C LEU A 165 -8.85 -23.80 -1.68
N TYR A 166 -8.24 -24.93 -1.35
CA TYR A 166 -7.05 -25.41 -2.06
C TYR A 166 -7.39 -25.96 -3.44
N SER A 167 -6.54 -25.69 -4.44
CA SER A 167 -6.71 -26.16 -5.82
C SER A 167 -6.84 -27.69 -5.92
N SER A 168 -6.15 -28.42 -5.05
CA SER A 168 -6.29 -29.87 -4.87
C SER A 168 -7.72 -30.32 -4.52
N GLN A 169 -8.55 -29.42 -3.98
CA GLN A 169 -9.96 -29.63 -3.62
C GLN A 169 -10.94 -28.88 -4.55
N GLY A 170 -10.43 -28.22 -5.60
CA GLY A 170 -11.22 -27.44 -6.55
C GLY A 170 -11.29 -25.93 -6.27
N GLY A 171 -10.57 -25.43 -5.26
CA GLY A 171 -10.53 -24.02 -4.90
C GLY A 171 -9.44 -23.21 -5.62
N PRO A 172 -9.32 -21.89 -5.33
CA PRO A 172 -8.39 -21.01 -6.06
C PRO A 172 -6.94 -21.04 -5.54
N ILE A 173 -6.66 -21.56 -4.33
CA ILE A 173 -5.33 -21.45 -3.73
C ILE A 173 -4.37 -22.41 -4.42
N ILE A 174 -3.35 -21.88 -5.10
CA ILE A 174 -2.34 -22.63 -5.85
C ILE A 174 -0.96 -22.63 -5.18
N LEU A 175 -0.72 -21.74 -4.23
CA LEU A 175 0.54 -21.61 -3.52
C LEU A 175 0.26 -21.19 -2.07
N SER A 176 1.10 -21.65 -1.15
CA SER A 176 1.13 -21.16 0.23
C SER A 176 2.54 -20.73 0.63
N GLN A 177 2.67 -19.70 1.45
CA GLN A 177 3.97 -19.31 2.01
C GLN A 177 4.00 -19.51 3.52
N ILE A 178 5.11 -20.06 4.02
CA ILE A 178 5.45 -20.14 5.43
C ILE A 178 6.64 -19.21 5.71
N GLU A 179 6.65 -18.55 6.86
CA GLU A 179 7.57 -17.47 7.20
C GLU A 179 7.55 -16.29 6.20
N ASN A 180 8.37 -15.28 6.47
CA ASN A 180 8.60 -14.16 5.57
C ASN A 180 10.01 -13.59 5.73
N GLU A 181 10.79 -13.62 4.65
CA GLU A 181 12.13 -13.01 4.58
C GLU A 181 13.09 -13.38 5.72
N TYR A 182 12.98 -14.61 6.23
CA TYR A 182 13.77 -15.02 7.39
C TYR A 182 15.27 -15.10 7.07
N GLY A 183 15.66 -15.49 5.85
CA GLY A 183 17.05 -15.50 5.41
C GLY A 183 17.73 -14.12 5.38
N ASN A 184 16.98 -13.01 5.49
CA ASN A 184 17.58 -11.68 5.66
C ASN A 184 18.13 -11.47 7.09
N ILE A 185 17.65 -12.24 8.07
CA ILE A 185 17.95 -12.03 9.51
C ILE A 185 18.49 -13.28 10.22
N ASP A 186 18.48 -14.44 9.57
CA ASP A 186 18.84 -15.74 10.12
C ASP A 186 20.21 -15.77 10.83
N SER A 187 21.20 -15.04 10.30
CA SER A 187 22.54 -14.93 10.85
C SER A 187 22.56 -14.43 12.29
N SER A 188 21.61 -13.58 12.68
CA SER A 188 21.48 -13.06 14.04
C SER A 188 21.00 -14.12 15.04
N TYR A 189 20.32 -15.17 14.56
CA TYR A 189 19.84 -16.29 15.37
C TYR A 189 20.83 -17.47 15.40
N GLY A 190 21.94 -17.37 14.67
CA GLY A 190 23.02 -18.36 14.70
C GLY A 190 22.57 -19.77 14.31
N PRO A 191 23.10 -20.84 14.93
CA PRO A 191 22.76 -22.21 14.57
C PRO A 191 21.28 -22.58 14.72
N ALA A 192 20.56 -21.91 15.64
CA ALA A 192 19.13 -22.15 15.88
C ALA A 192 18.26 -21.75 14.67
N ALA A 193 18.74 -20.82 13.84
CA ALA A 193 18.05 -20.43 12.61
C ALA A 193 17.86 -21.61 11.65
N LYS A 194 18.88 -22.47 11.53
CA LYS A 194 18.85 -23.64 10.64
C LYS A 194 17.90 -24.72 11.12
N SER A 195 17.84 -24.97 12.43
CA SER A 195 16.88 -25.94 12.98
C SER A 195 15.46 -25.40 12.90
N TYR A 196 15.25 -24.11 13.16
CA TYR A 196 13.97 -23.43 12.99
C TYR A 196 13.42 -23.51 11.56
N ILE A 197 14.21 -23.15 10.54
CA ILE A 197 13.74 -23.19 9.15
C ILE A 197 13.45 -24.61 8.67
N LYS A 198 14.27 -25.59 9.06
CA LYS A 198 13.97 -27.01 8.80
C LYS A 198 12.66 -27.45 9.46
N TRP A 199 12.43 -27.04 10.71
CA TRP A 199 11.19 -27.32 11.41
C TRP A 199 9.99 -26.63 10.74
N ALA A 200 10.09 -25.34 10.37
CA ALA A 200 9.00 -24.58 9.76
C ALA A 200 8.60 -25.17 8.40
N ALA A 201 9.58 -25.53 7.56
CA ALA A 201 9.34 -26.22 6.29
C ALA A 201 8.68 -27.60 6.49
N SER A 202 9.17 -28.39 7.44
CA SER A 202 8.60 -29.71 7.77
C SER A 202 7.17 -29.59 8.31
N MET A 203 6.92 -28.63 9.21
CA MET A 203 5.60 -28.35 9.76
C MET A 203 4.63 -27.98 8.64
N ALA A 204 4.97 -26.99 7.80
CA ALA A 204 4.12 -26.53 6.71
C ALA A 204 3.78 -27.65 5.71
N THR A 205 4.78 -28.43 5.29
CA THR A 205 4.60 -29.53 4.33
C THR A 205 3.79 -30.69 4.93
N SER A 206 3.92 -30.96 6.23
CA SER A 206 3.11 -31.97 6.94
C SER A 206 1.62 -31.66 6.98
N LEU A 207 1.23 -30.40 6.75
CA LEU A 207 -0.18 -30.00 6.70
C LEU A 207 -0.89 -30.45 5.42
N ASP A 208 -0.17 -31.01 4.45
CA ASP A 208 -0.70 -31.66 3.24
C ASP A 208 -1.77 -30.83 2.52
N THR A 209 -1.44 -29.59 2.18
CA THR A 209 -2.34 -28.66 1.47
C THR A 209 -2.64 -29.12 0.03
N GLY A 210 -1.84 -30.05 -0.52
CA GLY A 210 -1.92 -30.49 -1.91
C GLY A 210 -1.46 -29.45 -2.93
N VAL A 211 -0.79 -28.37 -2.47
CA VAL A 211 -0.19 -27.34 -3.33
C VAL A 211 1.23 -27.00 -2.87
N PRO A 212 2.10 -26.45 -3.75
CA PRO A 212 3.46 -26.11 -3.37
C PRO A 212 3.54 -25.05 -2.28
N TRP A 213 4.60 -25.15 -1.47
CA TRP A 213 4.94 -24.16 -0.46
C TRP A 213 6.14 -23.32 -0.88
N VAL A 214 6.13 -22.07 -0.45
CA VAL A 214 7.11 -21.03 -0.77
C VAL A 214 7.74 -20.47 0.50
N MET A 215 8.98 -20.00 0.40
CA MET A 215 9.66 -19.12 1.38
C MET A 215 10.41 -18.01 0.62
N CYS A 216 10.06 -16.75 0.85
CA CYS A 216 10.76 -15.62 0.22
C CYS A 216 12.06 -15.27 0.94
N GLN A 217 13.08 -14.84 0.18
CA GLN A 217 14.43 -14.52 0.64
C GLN A 217 15.06 -15.62 1.53
N GLN A 218 14.83 -16.89 1.19
CA GLN A 218 15.34 -18.04 1.97
C GLN A 218 16.23 -18.95 1.12
N ARG A 219 17.49 -18.57 0.93
CA ARG A 219 18.44 -19.29 0.05
C ARG A 219 18.65 -20.76 0.39
N ASP A 220 18.47 -21.15 1.65
CA ASP A 220 18.61 -22.53 2.12
C ASP A 220 17.25 -23.21 2.40
N ALA A 221 16.15 -22.73 1.81
CA ALA A 221 14.82 -23.34 1.93
C ALA A 221 14.87 -24.86 1.62
N PRO A 222 14.51 -25.73 2.59
CA PRO A 222 14.54 -27.18 2.40
C PRO A 222 13.56 -27.65 1.33
N ASP A 223 13.90 -28.69 0.58
CA ASP A 223 12.94 -29.34 -0.32
C ASP A 223 11.73 -29.88 0.45
N PRO A 224 10.50 -29.82 -0.10
CA PRO A 224 10.13 -29.30 -1.43
C PRO A 224 9.78 -27.80 -1.48
N ILE A 225 10.18 -26.98 -0.50
CA ILE A 225 9.86 -25.55 -0.48
C ILE A 225 10.59 -24.82 -1.62
N ILE A 226 9.87 -23.96 -2.34
CA ILE A 226 10.45 -23.08 -3.35
C ILE A 226 10.95 -21.80 -2.68
N ASP A 227 12.25 -21.49 -2.81
CA ASP A 227 12.77 -20.18 -2.43
C ASP A 227 12.47 -19.14 -3.51
N THR A 228 12.17 -17.91 -3.09
CA THR A 228 11.78 -16.83 -4.00
C THR A 228 12.49 -15.52 -3.71
N CYS A 229 12.41 -14.60 -4.67
CA CYS A 229 13.03 -13.27 -4.57
C CYS A 229 12.00 -12.18 -4.26
N ASN A 230 12.44 -11.18 -3.51
CA ASN A 230 11.74 -9.91 -3.28
C ASN A 230 12.67 -8.74 -3.68
N GLY A 231 12.11 -7.64 -4.16
CA GLY A 231 12.93 -6.46 -4.50
C GLY A 231 12.30 -5.55 -5.55
N PHE A 232 13.03 -4.51 -5.92
CA PHE A 232 12.72 -3.72 -7.12
C PHE A 232 13.05 -4.46 -8.41
N TYR A 233 14.05 -5.35 -8.38
CA TYR A 233 14.50 -6.16 -9.50
C TYR A 233 14.90 -7.56 -9.00
N CYS A 234 14.47 -8.60 -9.71
CA CYS A 234 14.83 -10.00 -9.45
C CYS A 234 15.27 -10.73 -10.73
N ASP A 235 15.66 -10.00 -11.79
CA ASP A 235 16.09 -10.58 -13.07
C ASP A 235 17.45 -11.29 -13.01
N GLY A 236 18.21 -11.11 -11.92
CA GLY A 236 19.44 -11.84 -11.61
C GLY A 236 19.26 -13.00 -10.62
N TYR A 237 18.04 -13.27 -10.16
CA TYR A 237 17.79 -14.30 -9.16
C TYR A 237 17.72 -15.71 -9.77
N THR A 238 18.28 -16.68 -9.07
CA THR A 238 18.14 -18.12 -9.35
C THR A 238 17.73 -18.84 -8.08
N PRO A 239 16.78 -19.80 -8.14
CA PRO A 239 16.39 -20.58 -6.98
C PRO A 239 17.53 -21.49 -6.50
N ASN A 240 17.40 -22.03 -5.30
CA ASN A 240 18.45 -22.82 -4.64
C ASN A 240 18.66 -24.22 -5.25
N ALA A 241 17.75 -24.68 -6.11
CA ALA A 241 17.84 -25.96 -6.81
C ALA A 241 17.36 -25.83 -8.26
N ALA A 242 18.04 -26.53 -9.18
CA ALA A 242 17.78 -26.44 -10.61
C ALA A 242 16.42 -27.02 -11.04
N ASN A 243 15.72 -27.76 -10.18
CA ASN A 243 14.39 -28.30 -10.44
C ASN A 243 13.25 -27.39 -9.96
N LYS A 244 13.55 -26.23 -9.39
CA LYS A 244 12.57 -25.24 -8.92
C LYS A 244 12.40 -24.11 -9.94
N PRO A 245 11.19 -23.55 -10.08
CA PRO A 245 10.96 -22.42 -10.97
C PRO A 245 11.48 -21.12 -10.35
N THR A 246 11.90 -20.17 -11.19
CA THR A 246 12.28 -18.82 -10.75
C THR A 246 11.03 -17.97 -10.49
N MET A 247 10.82 -17.55 -9.24
CA MET A 247 9.65 -16.81 -8.80
C MET A 247 10.03 -15.51 -8.06
N TRP A 248 9.27 -14.45 -8.30
CA TRP A 248 9.40 -13.13 -7.69
C TRP A 248 8.12 -12.79 -6.92
N THR A 249 8.16 -12.94 -5.60
CA THR A 249 6.99 -12.80 -4.71
C THR A 249 6.70 -11.35 -4.31
N GLU A 250 7.67 -10.44 -4.40
CA GLU A 250 7.43 -9.01 -4.17
C GLU A 250 8.19 -8.12 -5.12
N ASN A 251 7.55 -7.71 -6.21
CA ASN A 251 7.98 -6.60 -7.03
C ASN A 251 7.45 -5.30 -6.44
N TRP A 252 8.31 -4.57 -5.76
CA TRP A 252 7.91 -3.35 -5.06
C TRP A 252 7.42 -2.27 -6.02
N THR A 253 6.12 -1.96 -6.00
CA THR A 253 5.49 -1.03 -6.97
C THR A 253 5.78 0.44 -6.70
N GLY A 254 6.37 0.72 -5.55
CA GLY A 254 6.69 2.01 -4.96
C GLY A 254 7.35 1.72 -3.62
N TRP A 255 6.92 2.40 -2.57
CA TRP A 255 7.37 2.13 -1.21
C TRP A 255 6.30 2.57 -0.21
N PHE A 256 6.39 2.10 1.04
CA PHE A 256 5.47 2.54 2.10
C PHE A 256 5.70 4.01 2.46
N LEU A 257 4.66 4.65 3.00
CA LEU A 257 4.74 5.99 3.55
C LEU A 257 4.90 5.91 5.08
N SER A 258 5.86 6.65 5.61
CA SER A 258 5.97 6.92 7.05
C SER A 258 5.41 8.30 7.36
N PHE A 259 4.80 8.47 8.54
CA PHE A 259 4.55 9.79 9.09
C PHE A 259 5.87 10.57 9.19
N GLY A 260 5.84 11.82 8.73
CA GLY A 260 7.04 12.65 8.58
C GLY A 260 7.94 12.28 7.39
N GLY A 261 7.55 11.33 6.54
CA GLY A 261 8.27 10.95 5.32
C GLY A 261 7.76 11.69 4.07
N ALA A 262 8.65 11.90 3.09
CA ALA A 262 8.24 12.31 1.74
C ALA A 262 7.58 11.13 1.02
N VAL A 263 6.62 11.40 0.13
CA VAL A 263 5.82 10.34 -0.51
C VAL A 263 6.61 9.69 -1.64
N PRO A 264 6.95 8.40 -1.55
CA PRO A 264 7.68 7.69 -2.60
C PRO A 264 6.76 7.33 -3.77
N TYR A 265 7.33 7.25 -4.98
CA TYR A 265 6.64 6.74 -6.17
C TYR A 265 7.63 6.06 -7.11
N ARG A 266 7.20 5.09 -7.90
CA ARG A 266 8.04 4.37 -8.87
C ARG A 266 7.51 4.57 -10.29
N PRO A 267 8.34 5.06 -11.24
CA PRO A 267 7.93 5.24 -12.62
C PRO A 267 7.36 3.97 -13.26
N SER A 268 6.36 4.14 -14.13
CA SER A 268 5.63 3.01 -14.77
C SER A 268 6.53 2.23 -15.72
N GLU A 269 7.46 2.94 -16.36
CA GLU A 269 8.42 2.40 -17.31
C GLU A 269 9.46 1.54 -16.61
N ASP A 270 9.92 1.93 -15.42
CA ASP A 270 10.91 1.19 -14.65
C ASP A 270 10.33 -0.12 -14.11
N ILE A 271 9.11 -0.09 -13.57
CA ILE A 271 8.45 -1.32 -13.12
C ILE A 271 8.17 -2.25 -14.30
N ALA A 272 7.74 -1.73 -15.45
CA ALA A 272 7.56 -2.53 -16.66
C ALA A 272 8.89 -3.12 -17.16
N PHE A 273 9.98 -2.35 -17.11
CA PHE A 273 11.33 -2.82 -17.40
C PHE A 273 11.74 -3.98 -16.51
N ALA A 274 11.60 -3.83 -15.19
CA ALA A 274 11.98 -4.86 -14.23
C ALA A 274 11.23 -6.17 -14.46
N VAL A 275 9.91 -6.09 -14.70
CA VAL A 275 9.07 -7.25 -15.00
C VAL A 275 9.43 -7.88 -16.34
N ALA A 276 9.58 -7.08 -17.40
CA ALA A 276 9.92 -7.58 -18.72
C ALA A 276 11.27 -8.31 -18.71
N ARG A 277 12.27 -7.81 -17.97
CA ARG A 277 13.53 -8.56 -17.86
C ARG A 277 13.57 -9.71 -16.87
N PHE A 278 12.70 -9.74 -15.87
CA PHE A 278 12.46 -10.97 -15.11
C PHE A 278 11.99 -12.10 -16.05
N TYR A 279 10.95 -11.85 -16.87
CA TYR A 279 10.49 -12.84 -17.86
C TYR A 279 11.50 -13.09 -18.98
N GLN A 280 12.26 -12.09 -19.40
CA GLN A 280 13.36 -12.26 -20.37
C GLN A 280 14.36 -13.34 -19.93
N ARG A 281 14.65 -13.39 -18.61
CA ARG A 281 15.70 -14.24 -18.02
C ARG A 281 15.18 -15.53 -17.38
N GLY A 282 14.00 -15.98 -17.79
CA GLY A 282 13.44 -17.24 -17.32
C GLY A 282 12.72 -17.11 -15.98
N GLY A 283 12.16 -15.95 -15.64
CA GLY A 283 11.14 -15.86 -14.60
C GLY A 283 9.79 -16.40 -15.10
N THR A 284 8.99 -17.03 -14.25
CA THR A 284 7.65 -17.54 -14.62
C THR A 284 6.53 -17.24 -13.63
N PHE A 285 6.84 -16.63 -12.48
CA PHE A 285 5.86 -16.08 -11.53
C PHE A 285 6.36 -14.73 -11.04
N GLN A 286 5.60 -13.66 -11.26
CA GLN A 286 5.91 -12.34 -10.72
C GLN A 286 4.69 -11.75 -10.02
N ASN A 287 4.87 -11.28 -8.79
CA ASN A 287 3.84 -10.63 -8.00
C ASN A 287 4.13 -9.14 -7.76
N TYR A 288 3.15 -8.26 -7.94
CA TYR A 288 3.24 -6.85 -7.59
C TYR A 288 2.94 -6.62 -6.10
N TYR A 289 3.93 -6.14 -5.36
CA TYR A 289 3.77 -5.71 -3.96
C TYR A 289 3.83 -4.17 -3.90
N MET A 290 2.73 -3.43 -3.91
CA MET A 290 1.32 -3.85 -3.86
C MET A 290 0.63 -3.66 -5.20
N TYR A 291 -0.38 -4.49 -5.51
CA TYR A 291 -1.29 -4.20 -6.61
C TYR A 291 -2.41 -3.25 -6.18
N HIS A 292 -2.93 -3.47 -4.97
CA HIS A 292 -3.69 -2.49 -4.20
C HIS A 292 -3.13 -2.44 -2.79
N GLY A 293 -2.59 -1.29 -2.39
CA GLY A 293 -2.02 -1.11 -1.08
C GLY A 293 -3.07 -0.86 0.01
N GLY A 294 -3.97 0.11 -0.21
CA GLY A 294 -5.11 0.39 0.67
C GLY A 294 -4.76 1.25 1.89
N THR A 295 -5.47 1.04 3.00
CA THR A 295 -5.39 1.88 4.21
C THR A 295 -5.13 1.02 5.45
N ASN A 296 -4.24 1.47 6.33
CA ASN A 296 -4.04 0.94 7.67
C ASN A 296 -5.15 1.46 8.61
N PHE A 297 -6.33 0.84 8.57
CA PHE A 297 -7.46 1.18 9.44
C PHE A 297 -7.24 0.80 10.90
N GLY A 298 -7.81 1.55 11.84
CA GLY A 298 -7.62 1.30 13.27
C GLY A 298 -6.21 1.67 13.74
N ARG A 299 -5.89 1.24 14.97
CA ARG A 299 -4.58 1.48 15.60
C ARG A 299 -3.65 0.27 15.62
N THR A 300 -4.18 -0.93 15.46
CA THR A 300 -3.39 -2.19 15.47
C THR A 300 -2.92 -2.60 14.08
N THR A 301 -2.85 -1.65 13.15
CA THR A 301 -2.36 -1.81 11.78
C THR A 301 -1.32 -0.72 11.50
N GLY A 302 -0.37 -1.00 10.59
CA GLY A 302 0.81 -0.15 10.45
C GLY A 302 1.78 -0.24 11.65
N GLY A 303 3.07 0.00 11.43
CA GLY A 303 4.02 0.24 12.52
C GLY A 303 5.47 -0.07 12.15
N PRO A 304 6.45 0.55 12.84
CA PRO A 304 6.33 1.80 13.60
C PRO A 304 6.37 3.01 12.65
N PHE A 305 5.67 4.10 12.98
CA PHE A 305 5.57 5.32 12.17
C PHE A 305 5.00 5.15 10.76
N ILE A 306 4.53 3.97 10.36
CA ILE A 306 3.86 3.77 9.08
C ILE A 306 2.59 4.63 9.06
N ALA A 307 2.41 5.39 7.99
CA ALA A 307 1.25 6.26 7.81
C ALA A 307 -0.03 5.43 7.66
N THR A 308 -1.17 6.10 7.86
CA THR A 308 -2.49 5.48 7.68
C THR A 308 -2.72 5.11 6.22
N SER A 309 -2.25 5.94 5.28
CA SER A 309 -2.20 5.55 3.87
C SER A 309 -1.15 4.48 3.62
N TYR A 310 -1.57 3.38 2.99
CA TYR A 310 -0.66 2.36 2.46
C TYR A 310 -0.74 2.33 0.93
N ASP A 311 -0.89 3.48 0.27
CA ASP A 311 -1.06 3.60 -1.20
C ASP A 311 0.02 2.88 -2.01
N TYR A 312 1.28 2.92 -1.55
CA TYR A 312 2.43 2.24 -2.15
C TYR A 312 2.75 2.63 -3.61
N ASP A 313 2.15 3.71 -4.12
CA ASP A 313 2.11 4.03 -5.55
C ASP A 313 1.63 2.84 -6.40
N ALA A 314 0.70 2.05 -5.85
CA ALA A 314 0.20 0.82 -6.44
C ALA A 314 -0.61 1.08 -7.73
N PRO A 315 -0.72 0.08 -8.65
CA PRO A 315 -1.57 0.14 -9.84
C PRO A 315 -3.03 0.47 -9.53
N LEU A 316 -3.57 0.01 -8.41
CA LEU A 316 -4.82 0.51 -7.83
C LEU A 316 -4.47 1.36 -6.61
N ASP A 317 -4.87 2.64 -6.63
CA ASP A 317 -4.56 3.56 -5.53
C ASP A 317 -5.22 3.15 -4.20
N GLU A 318 -4.90 3.86 -3.11
CA GLU A 318 -5.50 3.65 -1.78
C GLU A 318 -7.04 3.55 -1.80
N TYR A 319 -7.68 4.25 -2.73
CA TYR A 319 -9.14 4.36 -2.85
C TYR A 319 -9.73 3.34 -3.85
N GLY A 320 -8.90 2.49 -4.46
CA GLY A 320 -9.29 1.46 -5.40
C GLY A 320 -9.51 1.93 -6.83
N ALA A 321 -9.08 3.15 -7.18
CA ALA A 321 -9.12 3.65 -8.55
C ALA A 321 -7.86 3.20 -9.35
N PRO A 322 -7.99 2.87 -10.65
CA PRO A 322 -6.82 2.60 -11.48
C PRO A 322 -5.89 3.82 -11.58
N ARG A 323 -4.64 3.65 -11.17
CA ARG A 323 -3.57 4.63 -11.26
C ARG A 323 -3.01 4.64 -12.67
N GLN A 324 -3.52 5.54 -13.50
CA GLN A 324 -3.07 5.70 -14.88
C GLN A 324 -1.87 6.67 -14.96
N PRO A 325 -0.83 6.36 -15.76
CA PRO A 325 -0.77 5.30 -16.76
C PRO A 325 -0.28 3.94 -16.23
N LYS A 326 0.16 3.83 -14.96
CA LYS A 326 0.78 2.61 -14.41
C LYS A 326 -0.06 1.36 -14.63
N TRP A 327 -1.33 1.39 -14.25
CA TRP A 327 -2.23 0.24 -14.42
C TRP A 327 -2.39 -0.16 -15.89
N GLY A 328 -2.60 0.82 -16.79
CA GLY A 328 -2.78 0.55 -18.22
C GLY A 328 -1.51 0.03 -18.89
N HIS A 329 -0.36 0.61 -18.55
CA HIS A 329 0.93 0.18 -19.10
C HIS A 329 1.31 -1.23 -18.68
N LEU A 330 1.06 -1.57 -17.40
CA LEU A 330 1.26 -2.93 -16.90
C LEU A 330 0.26 -3.91 -17.52
N LYS A 331 -1.01 -3.53 -17.71
CA LYS A 331 -1.98 -4.34 -18.43
C LYS A 331 -1.52 -4.71 -19.84
N ASP A 332 -0.95 -3.74 -20.57
CA ASP A 332 -0.43 -4.00 -21.92
C ASP A 332 0.84 -4.87 -21.90
N LEU A 333 1.71 -4.68 -20.89
CA LEU A 333 2.81 -5.60 -20.63
C LEU A 333 2.32 -7.03 -20.39
N HIS A 334 1.31 -7.23 -19.54
CA HIS A 334 0.78 -8.56 -19.25
C HIS A 334 0.25 -9.23 -20.51
N LYS A 335 -0.51 -8.51 -21.35
CA LYS A 335 -0.95 -9.01 -22.65
C LYS A 335 0.25 -9.42 -23.52
N ALA A 336 1.32 -8.62 -23.57
CA ALA A 336 2.52 -8.95 -24.33
C ALA A 336 3.23 -10.21 -23.81
N ILE A 337 3.29 -10.39 -22.49
CA ILE A 337 3.82 -11.61 -21.86
C ILE A 337 2.94 -12.82 -22.19
N LYS A 338 1.61 -12.68 -22.18
CA LYS A 338 0.68 -13.76 -22.56
C LYS A 338 0.80 -14.17 -24.02
N LEU A 339 1.08 -13.23 -24.93
CA LEU A 339 1.40 -13.59 -26.33
C LEU A 339 2.68 -14.43 -26.45
N CYS A 340 3.57 -14.35 -25.45
CA CYS A 340 4.81 -15.13 -25.39
C CYS A 340 4.69 -16.43 -24.57
N GLU A 341 3.57 -16.69 -23.88
CA GLU A 341 3.45 -17.75 -22.86
C GLU A 341 3.84 -19.13 -23.43
N ASP A 342 3.34 -19.50 -24.60
CA ASP A 342 3.65 -20.78 -25.25
C ASP A 342 5.16 -20.99 -25.51
N ALA A 343 5.89 -19.92 -25.82
CA ALA A 343 7.35 -20.00 -26.01
C ALA A 343 8.08 -20.02 -24.65
N LEU A 344 7.64 -19.19 -23.70
CA LEU A 344 8.23 -19.04 -22.37
C LEU A 344 8.17 -20.34 -21.54
N VAL A 345 7.11 -21.14 -21.68
CA VAL A 345 6.97 -22.40 -20.93
C VAL A 345 7.63 -23.61 -21.60
N ALA A 346 7.92 -23.50 -22.90
CA ALA A 346 8.39 -24.62 -23.71
C ALA A 346 9.93 -24.80 -23.69
N THR A 347 10.68 -23.74 -23.41
CA THR A 347 12.15 -23.77 -23.41
C THR A 347 12.74 -22.73 -22.47
N ASP A 348 14.00 -22.90 -22.09
CA ASP A 348 14.79 -21.84 -21.45
C ASP A 348 15.23 -20.77 -22.47
N PRO A 349 15.46 -19.52 -22.03
CA PRO A 349 15.94 -18.46 -22.90
C PRO A 349 17.40 -18.68 -23.30
N THR A 350 17.71 -18.48 -24.58
CA THR A 350 19.10 -18.29 -25.04
C THR A 350 19.39 -16.80 -25.12
N THR A 351 20.34 -16.31 -24.31
CA THR A 351 20.72 -14.89 -24.28
C THR A 351 22.00 -14.63 -25.06
N THR A 352 21.97 -13.63 -25.94
CA THR A 352 23.10 -13.18 -26.76
C THR A 352 23.32 -11.68 -26.62
N SER A 353 24.56 -11.22 -26.62
CA SER A 353 24.86 -9.78 -26.66
C SER A 353 24.55 -9.21 -28.05
N LEU A 354 23.94 -8.02 -28.08
CA LEU A 354 23.75 -7.19 -29.27
C LEU A 354 24.72 -5.99 -29.30
N GLY A 355 25.61 -5.89 -28.32
CA GLY A 355 26.48 -4.75 -28.07
C GLY A 355 26.67 -4.49 -26.57
N GLN A 356 27.42 -3.44 -26.24
CA GLN A 356 27.59 -3.01 -24.85
C GLN A 356 26.23 -2.59 -24.27
N ASN A 357 25.85 -3.15 -23.12
CA ASN A 357 24.55 -2.89 -22.46
C ASN A 357 23.31 -3.25 -23.32
N LEU A 358 23.48 -4.08 -24.35
CA LEU A 358 22.43 -4.49 -25.26
C LEU A 358 22.38 -6.01 -25.32
N GLU A 359 21.23 -6.60 -25.01
CA GLU A 359 21.08 -8.05 -24.99
C GLU A 359 19.77 -8.50 -25.63
N ALA A 360 19.80 -9.67 -26.27
CA ALA A 360 18.62 -10.35 -26.81
C ALA A 360 18.48 -11.71 -26.15
N SER A 361 17.31 -12.01 -25.61
CA SER A 361 16.97 -13.35 -25.12
C SER A 361 15.85 -13.93 -25.95
N VAL A 362 16.06 -15.15 -26.44
CA VAL A 362 15.17 -15.83 -27.38
C VAL A 362 14.67 -17.14 -26.78
N TYR A 363 13.36 -17.29 -26.76
CA TYR A 363 12.64 -18.52 -26.48
C TYR A 363 12.17 -19.10 -27.80
N LYS A 364 12.77 -20.19 -28.26
CA LYS A 364 12.46 -20.75 -29.58
C LYS A 364 12.34 -22.26 -29.55
N THR A 365 11.24 -22.75 -30.09
CA THR A 365 11.02 -24.15 -30.45
C THR A 365 10.85 -24.26 -31.97
N SER A 366 10.51 -25.45 -32.46
CA SER A 366 10.12 -25.63 -33.87
C SER A 366 8.81 -24.93 -34.25
N SER A 367 7.95 -24.62 -33.27
CA SER A 367 6.58 -24.11 -33.49
C SER A 367 6.34 -22.70 -32.96
N THR A 368 7.12 -22.24 -31.98
CA THR A 368 6.95 -20.95 -31.31
C THR A 368 8.27 -20.20 -31.20
N CYS A 369 8.21 -18.86 -31.25
CA CYS A 369 9.37 -18.00 -31.05
C CYS A 369 8.97 -16.69 -30.38
N ALA A 370 9.53 -16.40 -29.22
CA ALA A 370 9.43 -15.09 -28.58
C ALA A 370 10.84 -14.53 -28.31
N ALA A 371 11.01 -13.22 -28.45
CA ALA A 371 12.27 -12.53 -28.18
C ALA A 371 12.07 -11.29 -27.34
N PHE A 372 13.05 -11.01 -26.49
CA PHE A 372 13.14 -9.83 -25.64
C PHE A 372 14.44 -9.12 -25.97
N LEU A 373 14.36 -7.87 -26.41
CA LEU A 373 15.51 -7.03 -26.75
C LEU A 373 15.65 -5.93 -25.70
N ALA A 374 16.68 -6.00 -24.87
CA ALA A 374 16.87 -5.08 -23.76
C ALA A 374 18.05 -4.13 -24.01
N ASN A 375 17.82 -2.86 -23.66
CA ASN A 375 18.83 -1.83 -23.49
C ASN A 375 18.92 -1.49 -22.00
N ILE A 376 20.00 -1.93 -21.36
CA ILE A 376 20.27 -1.67 -19.94
C ILE A 376 21.13 -0.42 -19.73
N ASP A 377 21.48 0.31 -20.80
CA ASP A 377 22.12 1.61 -20.68
C ASP A 377 21.15 2.59 -19.99
N THR A 378 21.67 3.38 -19.06
CA THR A 378 20.86 4.28 -18.23
C THR A 378 20.69 5.68 -18.84
N LYS A 379 21.33 5.94 -19.98
CA LYS A 379 21.41 7.25 -20.61
C LYS A 379 21.00 7.20 -22.08
N ASN A 380 21.62 6.31 -22.84
CA ASN A 380 21.61 6.34 -24.30
C ASN A 380 20.63 5.34 -24.91
N ASP A 381 19.83 5.82 -25.86
CA ASP A 381 19.03 4.96 -26.72
C ASP A 381 19.96 4.28 -27.76
N ALA A 382 19.53 3.13 -28.30
CA ALA A 382 20.35 2.35 -29.24
C ALA A 382 19.52 1.81 -30.40
N ASN A 383 20.15 1.66 -31.57
CA ASN A 383 19.59 0.90 -32.69
C ASN A 383 20.33 -0.44 -32.80
N VAL A 384 19.60 -1.55 -32.81
CA VAL A 384 20.16 -2.90 -32.88
C VAL A 384 19.65 -3.66 -34.08
N ASN A 385 20.48 -4.54 -34.63
CA ASN A 385 20.08 -5.47 -35.69
C ASN A 385 19.80 -6.84 -35.08
N PHE A 386 18.59 -7.37 -35.27
CA PHE A 386 18.18 -8.69 -34.78
C PHE A 386 17.33 -9.39 -35.84
N ASN A 387 17.68 -10.64 -36.19
CA ASN A 387 17.04 -11.41 -37.27
C ASN A 387 16.86 -10.63 -38.58
N GLY A 388 17.87 -9.84 -38.97
CA GLY A 388 17.86 -9.04 -40.20
C GLY A 388 16.99 -7.77 -40.17
N ASN A 389 16.36 -7.45 -39.04
CA ASN A 389 15.58 -6.22 -38.85
C ASN A 389 16.29 -5.27 -37.89
N SER A 390 16.06 -3.96 -38.06
CA SER A 390 16.58 -2.93 -37.17
C SER A 390 15.53 -2.50 -36.14
N TYR A 391 15.92 -2.41 -34.87
CA TYR A 391 15.05 -2.02 -33.77
C TYR A 391 15.65 -0.88 -32.97
N HIS A 392 14.83 0.12 -32.67
CA HIS A 392 15.19 1.22 -31.77
C HIS A 392 14.78 0.89 -30.33
N LEU A 393 15.75 0.90 -29.42
CA LEU A 393 15.60 0.60 -28.01
C LEU A 393 15.91 1.85 -27.18
N PRO A 394 14.91 2.51 -26.57
CA PRO A 394 15.14 3.54 -25.57
C PRO A 394 16.05 3.05 -24.44
N ALA A 395 16.83 3.95 -23.85
CA ALA A 395 17.64 3.63 -22.66
C ALA A 395 16.75 3.08 -21.54
N TRP A 396 17.25 2.07 -20.82
CA TRP A 396 16.54 1.40 -19.74
C TRP A 396 15.17 0.86 -20.17
N SER A 397 15.15 0.11 -21.28
CA SER A 397 13.91 -0.45 -21.83
C SER A 397 14.07 -1.87 -22.36
N VAL A 398 12.96 -2.60 -22.43
CA VAL A 398 12.85 -3.91 -23.09
C VAL A 398 11.77 -3.83 -24.16
N SER A 399 12.10 -4.25 -25.38
CA SER A 399 11.13 -4.51 -26.46
C SER A 399 10.77 -5.99 -26.49
N ILE A 400 9.48 -6.31 -26.50
CA ILE A 400 8.94 -7.67 -26.53
C ILE A 400 8.45 -7.99 -27.94
N LEU A 401 8.89 -9.12 -28.50
CA LEU A 401 8.53 -9.61 -29.82
C LEU A 401 7.95 -11.01 -29.68
N SER A 402 6.63 -11.15 -29.70
CA SER A 402 5.94 -12.44 -29.50
C SER A 402 6.10 -13.43 -30.64
N ASP A 403 6.68 -13.00 -31.76
CA ASP A 403 6.97 -13.80 -32.96
C ASP A 403 8.45 -13.67 -33.40
N CYS A 404 9.31 -13.14 -32.53
CA CYS A 404 10.71 -12.80 -32.81
C CYS A 404 10.93 -11.79 -33.96
N LYS A 405 9.89 -11.07 -34.41
CA LYS A 405 9.96 -10.14 -35.53
C LYS A 405 9.30 -8.78 -35.26
N ASN A 406 8.11 -8.76 -34.69
CA ASN A 406 7.36 -7.52 -34.50
C ASN A 406 7.37 -7.10 -33.04
N VAL A 407 7.72 -5.83 -32.77
CA VAL A 407 7.64 -5.27 -31.42
C VAL A 407 6.17 -5.05 -31.07
N VAL A 408 5.65 -5.87 -30.15
CA VAL A 408 4.28 -5.74 -29.64
C VAL A 408 4.21 -4.77 -28.47
N PHE A 409 5.30 -4.65 -27.70
CA PHE A 409 5.38 -3.79 -26.53
C PHE A 409 6.82 -3.30 -26.30
N ASN A 410 6.99 -2.09 -25.78
CA ASN A 410 8.26 -1.60 -25.24
C ASN A 410 8.01 -0.91 -23.89
N THR A 411 8.82 -1.24 -22.90
CA THR A 411 8.61 -0.81 -21.51
C THR A 411 8.71 0.70 -21.30
N ALA A 412 9.38 1.44 -22.19
CA ALA A 412 9.53 2.89 -22.12
C ALA A 412 8.58 3.66 -23.06
N LYS A 413 7.68 2.98 -23.78
CA LYS A 413 6.73 3.57 -24.72
C LYS A 413 5.30 3.33 -24.24
N ILE A 414 4.78 4.28 -23.47
CA ILE A 414 3.47 4.18 -22.82
C ILE A 414 2.35 4.51 -23.83
N ASN A 415 1.49 3.55 -24.12
CA ASN A 415 0.30 3.74 -24.95
C ASN A 415 -0.96 4.11 -24.15
N SER A 416 -1.02 3.72 -22.87
CA SER A 416 -2.15 4.00 -21.99
C SER A 416 -2.27 5.49 -21.67
N MET A 417 -3.50 6.01 -21.60
CA MET A 417 -3.72 7.36 -21.08
C MET A 417 -3.22 7.49 -19.64
N ALA A 418 -2.82 8.70 -19.25
CA ALA A 418 -2.58 9.12 -17.88
C ALA A 418 -3.81 9.88 -17.36
N THR A 419 -4.02 9.88 -16.05
CA THR A 419 -5.11 10.66 -15.43
C THR A 419 -4.57 11.51 -14.29
N ILE A 420 -5.02 12.75 -14.20
CA ILE A 420 -4.85 13.61 -13.04
C ILE A 420 -6.12 13.52 -12.22
N ARG A 421 -5.98 13.02 -11.00
CA ARG A 421 -7.04 12.99 -10.01
C ARG A 421 -6.69 13.96 -8.90
N ARG A 422 -7.72 14.65 -8.39
CA ARG A 422 -7.58 15.53 -7.24
C ARG A 422 -8.73 15.27 -6.27
N PHE A 423 -8.48 15.54 -5.01
CA PHE A 423 -9.54 15.63 -4.03
C PHE A 423 -10.11 17.04 -4.08
N VAL A 424 -11.41 17.14 -4.32
CA VAL A 424 -12.15 18.40 -4.30
C VAL A 424 -12.90 18.44 -2.99
N ALA A 425 -12.67 19.49 -2.20
CA ALA A 425 -13.43 19.72 -0.98
C ALA A 425 -14.90 19.88 -1.37
N THR A 426 -15.80 19.15 -0.70
CA THR A 426 -17.24 19.29 -0.93
C THR A 426 -17.64 20.68 -0.44
N SER A 427 -17.80 21.64 -1.36
CA SER A 427 -18.12 23.02 -1.02
C SER A 427 -19.54 23.15 -0.53
N VAL A 428 -19.69 23.85 0.60
CA VAL A 428 -20.93 24.43 1.09
C VAL A 428 -21.51 25.35 0.01
N GLY A 429 -22.60 24.92 -0.64
CA GLY A 429 -23.39 25.73 -1.56
C GLY A 429 -22.95 25.68 -3.03
N ASP A 430 -23.61 24.83 -3.83
CA ASP A 430 -24.36 25.33 -4.98
C ASP A 430 -25.44 24.32 -5.42
N GLU A 431 -26.67 24.85 -5.44
CA GLU A 431 -27.92 24.41 -6.07
C GLU A 431 -28.70 23.17 -5.56
N LEU A 432 -29.76 23.52 -4.81
CA LEU A 432 -31.09 22.88 -4.69
C LEU A 432 -31.28 21.77 -3.63
N MET A 433 -31.61 22.23 -2.41
CA MET A 433 -32.42 21.57 -1.37
C MET A 433 -31.86 20.27 -0.75
N GLY A 434 -31.10 20.40 0.34
CA GLY A 434 -30.76 19.33 1.29
C GLY A 434 -29.34 19.47 1.86
N SER A 435 -29.18 19.54 3.18
CA SER A 435 -27.99 20.00 3.91
C SER A 435 -26.70 19.17 3.78
N ASN A 436 -25.87 19.39 2.78
CA ASN A 436 -24.57 18.69 2.64
C ASN A 436 -23.37 19.37 3.35
N SER A 437 -23.57 19.99 4.50
CA SER A 437 -22.49 20.61 5.30
C SER A 437 -22.10 19.73 6.49
N ILE A 438 -20.81 19.70 6.88
CA ILE A 438 -20.45 19.43 8.29
C ILE A 438 -21.26 20.42 9.12
N SER A 439 -22.09 19.93 10.04
CA SER A 439 -22.82 20.85 10.91
C SER A 439 -21.81 21.73 11.64
N SER A 440 -22.08 23.04 11.70
CA SER A 440 -21.35 23.97 12.58
C SER A 440 -21.48 23.61 14.06
N ASP A 441 -22.33 22.63 14.39
CA ASP A 441 -22.59 22.12 15.72
C ASP A 441 -21.51 21.12 16.14
N TRP A 442 -20.34 21.65 16.46
CA TRP A 442 -19.30 20.89 17.13
C TRP A 442 -19.63 20.67 18.59
N SER A 443 -19.30 19.49 19.08
CA SER A 443 -19.21 19.20 20.51
C SER A 443 -17.83 18.70 20.85
N TYR A 444 -17.41 18.90 22.09
CA TYR A 444 -16.11 18.47 22.57
C TYR A 444 -16.17 17.89 23.98
N VAL A 445 -15.13 17.14 24.33
CA VAL A 445 -14.80 16.72 25.69
C VAL A 445 -13.31 16.97 25.90
N SER A 446 -12.96 17.73 26.93
CA SER A 446 -11.56 17.88 27.34
C SER A 446 -11.10 16.62 28.04
N GLU A 447 -10.05 15.99 27.51
CA GLU A 447 -9.40 14.86 28.16
C GLU A 447 -8.61 15.38 29.38
N PRO A 448 -8.77 14.79 30.57
CA PRO A 448 -7.99 15.20 31.73
C PRO A 448 -6.50 14.94 31.52
N VAL A 449 -5.68 15.90 31.95
CA VAL A 449 -4.22 15.73 32.02
C VAL A 449 -3.86 14.88 33.23
N GLY A 450 -2.99 13.89 33.03
CA GLY A 450 -2.46 13.05 34.10
C GLY A 450 -3.40 11.92 34.53
N ILE A 451 -3.22 11.45 35.76
CA ILE A 451 -3.92 10.29 36.30
C ILE A 451 -5.38 10.62 36.63
N SER A 452 -6.30 9.92 35.97
CA SER A 452 -7.75 10.08 36.13
C SER A 452 -8.52 8.74 36.21
N SER A 453 -7.84 7.62 35.98
CA SER A 453 -8.39 6.27 36.10
C SER A 453 -8.31 5.74 37.53
N ASN A 454 -9.34 4.98 37.92
CA ASN A 454 -9.34 4.23 39.18
C ASN A 454 -8.43 2.98 39.11
N ASP A 455 -8.07 2.53 37.91
CA ASP A 455 -7.17 1.39 37.66
C ASP A 455 -5.69 1.83 37.61
N ALA A 456 -5.41 3.10 37.92
CA ALA A 456 -4.06 3.59 38.01
C ALA A 456 -3.27 2.87 39.11
N PHE A 457 -1.98 2.63 38.88
CA PHE A 457 -1.15 1.84 39.78
C PHE A 457 0.19 2.50 40.03
N ASN A 458 0.81 2.20 41.17
CA ASN A 458 2.11 2.70 41.55
C ASN A 458 3.20 1.64 41.31
N LYS A 459 4.36 2.06 40.82
CA LYS A 459 5.59 1.24 40.80
C LYS A 459 6.77 2.05 41.30
N LEU A 460 7.70 1.37 41.96
CA LEU A 460 9.02 1.91 42.20
C LEU A 460 9.80 1.81 40.89
N GLY A 461 10.27 2.95 40.40
CA GLY A 461 11.00 3.06 39.15
C GLY A 461 10.12 3.21 37.90
N LEU A 462 10.79 3.49 36.78
CA LEU A 462 10.20 3.58 35.44
C LEU A 462 9.78 2.20 34.89
N VAL A 463 8.68 2.14 34.15
CA VAL A 463 8.21 0.93 33.45
C VAL A 463 8.31 1.11 31.93
N GLU A 464 8.62 0.01 31.22
CA GLU A 464 8.63 -0.02 29.75
C GLU A 464 7.18 -0.10 29.23
N GLN A 465 6.88 0.62 28.15
CA GLN A 465 5.51 0.88 27.74
C GLN A 465 4.81 -0.34 27.13
N ILE A 466 5.46 -1.12 26.27
CA ILE A 466 4.84 -2.28 25.60
C ILE A 466 4.44 -3.33 26.65
N ASN A 467 5.31 -3.62 27.60
CA ASN A 467 5.05 -4.53 28.69
C ASN A 467 3.91 -4.08 29.61
N THR A 468 3.71 -2.76 29.69
CA THR A 468 2.72 -2.16 30.59
C THR A 468 1.35 -2.02 29.94
N THR A 469 1.29 -1.53 28.70
CA THR A 469 0.03 -1.31 27.99
C THR A 469 -0.49 -2.57 27.32
N ALA A 470 0.39 -3.54 27.06
CA ALA A 470 0.09 -4.70 26.22
C ALA A 470 -0.59 -4.30 24.89
N ASP A 471 -0.18 -3.15 24.32
CA ASP A 471 -0.73 -2.54 23.09
C ASP A 471 -2.26 -2.39 23.11
N GLN A 472 -2.87 -2.27 24.30
CA GLN A 472 -4.30 -1.99 24.44
C GLN A 472 -4.62 -0.54 24.06
N SER A 473 -3.67 0.37 24.30
CA SER A 473 -3.74 1.77 23.90
C SER A 473 -2.36 2.22 23.40
N ASP A 474 -2.37 3.25 22.53
CA ASP A 474 -1.15 3.95 22.14
C ASP A 474 -0.51 4.66 23.34
N TYR A 475 -1.30 5.02 24.34
CA TYR A 475 -0.97 5.99 25.38
C TYR A 475 -0.63 5.34 26.73
N LEU A 476 0.40 5.85 27.39
CA LEU A 476 0.76 5.53 28.78
C LEU A 476 1.16 6.81 29.52
N TRP A 477 0.45 7.09 30.61
CA TRP A 477 0.79 8.17 31.53
C TRP A 477 1.84 7.71 32.54
N TYR A 478 2.87 8.54 32.73
CA TYR A 478 3.90 8.46 33.75
C TYR A 478 3.75 9.70 34.62
N SER A 479 3.34 9.54 35.88
CA SER A 479 3.05 10.66 36.76
C SER A 479 3.89 10.60 38.04
N ILE A 480 4.52 11.71 38.41
CA ILE A 480 5.26 11.87 39.65
C ILE A 480 5.03 13.25 40.24
N SER A 481 5.13 13.34 41.56
CA SER A 481 5.15 14.62 42.26
C SER A 481 6.56 14.92 42.76
N ALA A 482 7.11 16.05 42.35
CA ALA A 482 8.35 16.59 42.88
C ALA A 482 8.06 17.70 43.91
N ASP A 483 8.57 17.57 45.12
CA ASP A 483 8.45 18.61 46.16
C ASP A 483 9.70 19.48 46.18
N ILE A 484 9.52 20.76 45.85
CA ILE A 484 10.61 21.73 45.79
C ILE A 484 10.68 22.47 47.12
N ASN A 485 11.60 22.00 47.98
CA ASN A 485 11.91 22.55 49.29
C ASN A 485 13.06 23.57 49.20
N GLY A 486 12.97 24.70 49.90
CA GLY A 486 14.08 25.67 50.02
C GLY A 486 13.92 26.98 49.23
N ASP A 487 15.02 27.73 49.14
CA ASP A 487 15.23 28.95 48.33
C ASP A 487 16.08 28.57 47.11
N GLU A 488 15.54 27.65 46.30
CA GLU A 488 16.21 27.14 45.10
C GLU A 488 16.55 28.27 44.12
N PRO A 489 17.72 28.26 43.44
CA PRO A 489 18.16 29.36 42.59
C PRO A 489 17.14 29.70 41.49
N PHE A 490 16.41 28.70 41.00
CA PHE A 490 15.37 28.89 40.00
C PHE A 490 14.04 29.46 40.52
N LEU A 491 13.83 29.51 41.84
CA LEU A 491 12.68 30.17 42.45
C LEU A 491 12.86 31.70 42.52
N HIS A 492 14.09 32.19 42.28
CA HIS A 492 14.42 33.60 42.18
C HIS A 492 14.53 34.01 40.70
N ASP A 493 13.87 35.10 40.31
CA ASP A 493 13.98 35.73 38.98
C ASP A 493 13.62 34.88 37.74
N GLY A 494 12.53 34.10 37.79
CA GLY A 494 11.97 33.46 36.58
C GLY A 494 12.90 32.47 35.87
N PHE A 495 13.92 31.99 36.59
CA PHE A 495 14.87 31.00 36.11
C PHE A 495 14.16 29.67 35.81
N LYS A 496 14.56 29.04 34.71
CA LYS A 496 14.08 27.72 34.29
C LYS A 496 15.09 26.66 34.74
N THR A 497 14.58 25.54 35.24
CA THR A 497 15.37 24.31 35.44
C THR A 497 15.22 23.42 34.20
N THR A 498 16.09 22.42 34.04
CA THR A 498 16.05 21.49 32.92
C THR A 498 15.59 20.12 33.42
N LEU A 499 14.55 19.59 32.80
CA LEU A 499 14.17 18.18 32.91
C LEU A 499 14.76 17.41 31.73
N HIS A 500 15.73 16.55 32.00
CA HIS A 500 16.29 15.62 31.04
C HIS A 500 15.42 14.35 31.00
N VAL A 501 14.95 13.97 29.82
CA VAL A 501 14.14 12.76 29.62
C VAL A 501 14.72 11.93 28.48
N LYS A 502 15.05 10.67 28.78
CA LYS A 502 15.38 9.67 27.77
C LYS A 502 14.24 8.67 27.60
N SER A 503 13.87 8.45 26.35
CA SER A 503 12.78 7.56 25.95
C SER A 503 13.21 6.68 24.78
N LEU A 504 12.72 5.45 24.76
CA LEU A 504 12.80 4.56 23.59
C LEU A 504 11.81 4.96 22.49
N GLY A 505 11.00 5.99 22.73
CA GLY A 505 10.04 6.57 21.79
C GLY A 505 8.59 6.20 22.12
N HIS A 506 7.63 6.57 21.29
CA HIS A 506 7.80 7.22 19.99
C HIS A 506 7.53 8.72 20.04
N VAL A 507 6.61 9.14 20.92
CA VAL A 507 6.33 10.55 21.22
C VAL A 507 6.17 10.72 22.73
N LEU A 508 6.48 11.91 23.22
CA LEU A 508 6.35 12.35 24.60
C LEU A 508 5.71 13.74 24.63
N HIS A 509 4.72 13.93 25.51
CA HIS A 509 4.24 15.24 25.94
C HIS A 509 4.49 15.41 27.44
N LEU A 510 5.13 16.51 27.83
CA LEU A 510 5.34 16.85 29.23
C LEU A 510 4.32 17.89 29.68
N PHE A 511 3.59 17.57 30.74
CA PHE A 511 2.74 18.51 31.44
C PHE A 511 3.27 18.77 32.84
N ILE A 512 3.26 20.04 33.26
CA ILE A 512 3.58 20.46 34.62
C ILE A 512 2.39 21.18 35.22
N ASN A 513 1.92 20.69 36.36
CA ASN A 513 0.76 21.23 37.07
C ASN A 513 -0.46 21.41 36.14
N GLY A 514 -0.66 20.47 35.20
CA GLY A 514 -1.74 20.47 34.22
C GLY A 514 -1.52 21.31 32.95
N GLN A 515 -0.36 21.97 32.79
CA GLN A 515 -0.05 22.77 31.59
C GLN A 515 0.97 22.07 30.70
N LEU A 516 0.75 22.05 29.38
CA LEU A 516 1.69 21.48 28.41
C LEU A 516 2.93 22.38 28.31
N GLU A 517 4.12 21.82 28.58
CA GLU A 517 5.39 22.55 28.56
C GLU A 517 6.15 22.34 27.24
N ASP A 518 6.38 21.09 26.85
CA ASP A 518 7.08 20.74 25.61
C ASP A 518 6.70 19.33 25.13
N SER A 519 7.16 18.96 23.94
CA SER A 519 6.98 17.64 23.35
C SER A 519 8.25 17.16 22.65
N ALA A 520 8.41 15.85 22.54
CA ALA A 520 9.50 15.22 21.83
C ALA A 520 8.98 14.06 20.96
N ILE A 521 9.54 13.94 19.77
CA ILE A 521 9.08 13.00 18.74
C ILE A 521 10.31 12.31 18.13
N GLY A 522 10.29 10.99 18.06
CA GLY A 522 11.23 10.20 17.27
C GLY A 522 10.90 10.21 15.78
N ASN A 523 11.49 9.32 14.99
CA ASN A 523 11.10 9.13 13.59
C ASN A 523 11.20 7.66 13.18
N SER A 524 10.75 7.31 11.98
CA SER A 524 10.72 5.92 11.50
C SER A 524 12.10 5.24 11.43
N GLY A 525 13.20 5.99 11.33
CA GLY A 525 14.56 5.44 11.35
C GLY A 525 15.18 5.38 12.74
N ARG A 526 14.76 6.26 13.65
CA ARG A 526 15.21 6.33 15.04
C ARG A 526 14.05 6.75 15.95
N PRO A 527 13.26 5.77 16.45
CA PRO A 527 12.09 6.06 17.29
C PRO A 527 12.45 6.67 18.65
N GLY A 528 13.57 6.25 19.24
CA GLY A 528 14.02 6.75 20.54
C GLY A 528 14.71 8.11 20.48
N PHE A 529 14.62 8.85 21.59
CA PHE A 529 15.17 10.19 21.72
C PHE A 529 15.61 10.51 23.15
N THR A 530 16.44 11.53 23.26
CA THR A 530 16.81 12.18 24.52
C THR A 530 16.48 13.66 24.37
N LYS A 531 15.81 14.23 25.36
CA LYS A 531 15.28 15.59 25.30
C LYS A 531 15.55 16.31 26.62
N ASP A 532 16.14 17.48 26.51
CA ASP A 532 16.23 18.47 27.59
C ASP A 532 15.06 19.44 27.44
N ILE A 533 14.26 19.57 28.50
CA ILE A 533 13.07 20.40 28.51
C ILE A 533 13.25 21.48 29.58
N SER A 534 13.19 22.75 29.19
CA SER A 534 13.23 23.86 30.14
C SER A 534 11.88 24.02 30.82
N VAL A 535 11.84 23.79 32.13
CA VAL A 535 10.61 23.73 32.93
C VAL A 535 10.58 24.81 34.02
N VAL A 536 9.37 25.26 34.36
CA VAL A 536 9.13 26.21 35.45
C VAL A 536 8.46 25.48 36.61
N LEU A 537 9.16 25.37 37.74
CA LEU A 537 8.65 24.74 38.95
C LEU A 537 8.32 25.81 40.00
N LYS A 538 7.27 25.55 40.78
CA LYS A 538 6.82 26.43 41.88
C LYS A 538 7.34 25.90 43.21
N ARG A 539 7.34 26.75 44.25
CA ARG A 539 7.62 26.29 45.61
C ARG A 539 6.60 25.25 46.06
N GLY A 540 7.07 24.18 46.70
CA GLY A 540 6.24 23.08 47.17
C GLY A 540 5.98 22.02 46.10
N LYS A 541 4.81 21.40 46.16
CA LYS A 541 4.43 20.26 45.33
C LYS A 541 4.23 20.67 43.86
N ASN A 542 4.97 20.04 42.95
CA ASN A 542 4.77 20.14 41.50
C ASN A 542 4.41 18.76 40.94
N GLN A 543 3.33 18.70 40.18
CA GLN A 543 2.94 17.48 39.47
C GLN A 543 3.57 17.48 38.08
N LEU A 544 4.29 16.40 37.76
CA LEU A 544 4.88 16.15 36.45
C LEU A 544 4.12 14.97 35.84
N ASP A 545 3.39 15.23 34.76
CA ASP A 545 2.63 14.22 34.02
C ASP A 545 3.23 14.09 32.61
N LEU A 546 3.84 12.93 32.34
CA LEU A 546 4.47 12.62 31.08
C LEU A 546 3.58 11.64 30.32
N LEU A 547 3.01 12.07 29.21
CA LEU A 547 2.24 11.22 28.31
C LEU A 547 3.18 10.65 27.24
N SER A 548 3.47 9.36 27.34
CA SER A 548 4.26 8.65 26.32
C SER A 548 3.32 7.87 25.41
N LEU A 549 3.66 7.80 24.12
CA LEU A 549 2.87 7.04 23.16
C LEU A 549 3.70 6.27 22.12
N THR A 550 3.13 5.15 21.70
CA THR A 550 3.57 4.37 20.54
C THR A 550 2.86 4.83 19.27
N VAL A 551 3.43 4.53 18.11
CA VAL A 551 2.86 4.85 16.79
C VAL A 551 2.98 3.61 15.92
N GLY A 552 2.25 2.56 16.32
CA GLY A 552 2.51 1.18 15.90
C GLY A 552 3.81 0.63 16.47
N LEU A 553 3.97 -0.68 16.46
CA LEU A 553 5.12 -1.40 17.02
C LEU A 553 6.11 -1.81 15.92
N GLN A 554 7.36 -2.06 16.32
CA GLN A 554 8.42 -2.57 15.45
C GLN A 554 7.94 -3.83 14.71
N ASN A 555 8.16 -3.89 13.39
CA ASN A 555 7.61 -4.94 12.53
C ASN A 555 8.66 -5.71 11.72
N TYR A 556 9.93 -5.30 11.77
CA TYR A 556 11.02 -5.89 11.00
C TYR A 556 12.35 -5.85 11.77
N GLY A 557 13.21 -6.84 11.51
CA GLY A 557 14.54 -6.99 12.10
C GLY A 557 14.71 -8.31 12.86
N ALA A 558 15.94 -8.68 13.19
CA ALA A 558 16.19 -9.76 14.15
C ALA A 558 15.84 -9.26 15.55
N PHE A 559 15.21 -10.12 16.37
CA PHE A 559 14.80 -9.79 17.75
C PHE A 559 13.99 -8.49 17.85
N PHE A 560 13.25 -8.14 16.79
CA PHE A 560 12.51 -6.89 16.74
C PHE A 560 11.49 -6.78 17.89
N ASP A 561 11.01 -7.93 18.35
CA ASP A 561 10.10 -8.12 19.47
C ASP A 561 10.65 -7.69 20.83
N GLN A 562 11.98 -7.54 20.95
CA GLN A 562 12.67 -7.06 22.14
C GLN A 562 12.87 -5.54 22.14
N THR A 563 12.49 -4.86 21.06
CA THR A 563 12.55 -3.40 20.98
C THR A 563 11.45 -2.82 21.87
N GLY A 564 11.84 -2.25 23.02
CA GLY A 564 10.93 -1.56 23.92
C GLY A 564 10.52 -0.17 23.41
N ALA A 565 9.53 0.42 24.09
CA ALA A 565 9.05 1.77 23.91
C ALA A 565 8.84 2.46 25.27
N GLY A 566 8.50 3.75 25.22
CA GLY A 566 8.19 4.53 26.41
C GLY A 566 9.40 5.12 27.10
N ILE A 567 9.18 5.58 28.33
CA ILE A 567 10.19 6.29 29.13
C ILE A 567 10.90 5.27 30.00
N THR A 568 12.11 4.89 29.61
CA THR A 568 12.94 3.94 30.37
C THR A 568 14.09 4.62 31.11
N GLY A 569 14.16 5.96 31.02
CA GLY A 569 15.09 6.78 31.77
C GLY A 569 16.49 6.90 31.15
N PRO A 570 17.32 7.80 31.72
CA PRO A 570 17.02 8.56 32.94
C PRO A 570 15.97 9.67 32.75
N VAL A 571 15.30 10.02 33.85
CA VAL A 571 14.47 11.21 34.02
C VAL A 571 15.10 12.03 35.15
N GLU A 572 15.76 13.12 34.81
CA GLU A 572 16.66 13.86 35.69
C GLU A 572 16.28 15.34 35.73
N LEU A 573 16.23 15.91 36.94
CA LEU A 573 15.98 17.33 37.15
C LEU A 573 17.29 18.04 37.52
N GLU A 574 17.77 18.94 36.66
CA GLU A 574 19.05 19.62 36.83
C GLU A 574 18.92 20.99 37.53
N GLY A 575 20.00 21.47 38.13
CA GLY A 575 20.10 22.88 38.53
C GLY A 575 19.46 23.24 39.87
N LEU A 576 19.41 22.29 40.82
CA LEU A 576 19.12 22.59 42.23
C LEU A 576 20.31 23.35 42.89
N THR A 577 20.12 23.86 44.11
CA THR A 577 20.94 24.80 44.91
C THR A 577 22.46 24.72 44.79
N ASN A 578 23.03 23.57 44.42
CA ASN A 578 24.48 23.34 44.27
C ASN A 578 24.92 22.90 42.85
N GLY A 579 24.09 23.05 41.82
CA GLY A 579 24.30 22.45 40.49
C GLY A 579 24.08 20.93 40.49
N SER A 580 23.41 20.38 41.51
CA SER A 580 23.13 18.96 41.65
C SER A 580 21.94 18.56 40.77
N THR A 581 22.04 17.36 40.18
CA THR A 581 20.96 16.70 39.45
C THR A 581 20.23 15.72 40.36
N VAL A 582 18.89 15.78 40.36
CA VAL A 582 18.05 14.79 41.04
C VAL A 582 17.52 13.80 40.02
N ASP A 583 17.88 12.53 40.19
CA ASP A 583 17.31 11.44 39.42
C ASP A 583 15.93 11.04 39.96
N LEU A 584 14.91 11.21 39.13
CA LEU A 584 13.53 10.82 39.41
C LEU A 584 13.25 9.38 38.96
N SER A 585 14.13 8.76 38.16
CA SER A 585 13.90 7.47 37.51
C SER A 585 13.65 6.34 38.49
N SER A 586 14.23 6.42 39.69
CA SER A 586 14.18 5.38 40.73
C SER A 586 13.05 5.58 41.74
N GLN A 587 12.31 6.70 41.64
CA GLN A 587 11.29 7.07 42.62
C GLN A 587 9.97 6.32 42.39
N GLN A 588 8.99 6.56 43.26
CA GLN A 588 7.65 5.99 43.08
C GLN A 588 6.88 6.80 42.03
N TRP A 589 6.51 6.15 40.94
CA TRP A 589 5.70 6.70 39.86
C TRP A 589 4.30 6.11 39.87
N THR A 590 3.32 6.90 39.48
CA THR A 590 1.94 6.48 39.23
C THR A 590 1.69 6.38 37.72
N TYR A 591 1.01 5.32 37.30
CA TYR A 591 0.80 4.98 35.90
C TYR A 591 -0.67 4.82 35.56
N GLN A 592 -1.04 5.20 34.33
CA GLN A 592 -2.34 4.91 33.75
C GLN A 592 -2.17 4.49 32.29
N VAL A 593 -2.69 3.30 31.96
CA VAL A 593 -2.79 2.82 30.57
C VAL A 593 -3.98 3.50 29.89
N GLY A 594 -3.73 4.10 28.74
CA GLY A 594 -4.75 4.73 27.91
C GLY A 594 -5.32 6.04 28.44
N LEU A 595 -6.26 6.57 27.66
CA LEU A 595 -6.97 7.80 27.92
C LEU A 595 -8.30 7.51 28.61
N LYS A 596 -8.82 8.47 29.40
CA LYS A 596 -10.15 8.38 29.98
C LYS A 596 -11.22 8.32 28.90
N GLY A 597 -11.06 9.05 27.80
CA GLY A 597 -11.98 9.00 26.66
C GLY A 597 -12.05 7.62 26.00
N GLU A 598 -10.94 6.88 25.95
CA GLU A 598 -10.91 5.49 25.47
C GLU A 598 -11.70 4.58 26.43
N ALA A 599 -11.45 4.68 27.73
CA ALA A 599 -12.17 3.89 28.75
C ALA A 599 -13.68 4.17 28.78
N LEU A 600 -14.10 5.38 28.39
CA LEU A 600 -15.50 5.79 28.31
C LEU A 600 -16.17 5.48 26.96
N GLY A 601 -15.43 4.96 25.98
CA GLY A 601 -15.96 4.65 24.65
C GLY A 601 -16.45 5.89 23.89
N LEU A 602 -15.73 7.02 24.01
CA LEU A 602 -16.12 8.28 23.35
C LEU A 602 -16.10 8.18 21.81
N ASP A 603 -15.32 7.27 21.26
CA ASP A 603 -15.21 6.95 19.82
C ASP A 603 -16.57 6.61 19.17
N THR A 604 -17.52 6.10 19.95
CA THR A 604 -18.89 5.82 19.50
C THR A 604 -19.77 7.07 19.37
N GLY A 605 -19.38 8.16 20.04
CA GLY A 605 -20.15 9.40 20.15
C GLY A 605 -21.37 9.33 21.10
N GLY A 606 -21.59 8.23 21.82
CA GLY A 606 -22.80 7.99 22.62
C GLY A 606 -22.85 8.57 24.05
N SER A 607 -21.80 9.26 24.49
CA SER A 607 -21.68 9.77 25.88
C SER A 607 -22.56 11.01 26.16
N SER A 608 -22.88 11.27 27.44
CA SER A 608 -23.52 12.51 27.89
C SER A 608 -22.52 13.63 28.25
N LEU A 609 -21.21 13.35 28.16
CA LEU A 609 -20.16 14.29 28.55
C LEU A 609 -19.87 15.38 27.50
N TRP A 610 -20.38 15.21 26.28
CA TRP A 610 -20.17 16.16 25.20
C TRP A 610 -20.79 17.52 25.54
N VAL A 611 -19.99 18.58 25.41
CA VAL A 611 -20.44 19.96 25.54
C VAL A 611 -20.34 20.67 24.19
N SER A 612 -21.27 21.57 23.89
CA SER A 612 -21.26 22.33 22.64
C SER A 612 -20.04 23.25 22.57
N GLY A 613 -19.34 23.23 21.44
CA GLY A 613 -18.20 24.10 21.18
C GLY A 613 -17.12 23.45 20.33
N SER A 614 -16.18 24.27 19.88
CA SER A 614 -15.01 23.88 19.09
C SER A 614 -13.78 24.63 19.60
N PRO A 615 -13.27 24.31 20.81
CA PRO A 615 -12.03 24.91 21.28
C PRO A 615 -10.93 24.74 20.21
N LYS A 616 -10.03 25.72 20.13
CA LYS A 616 -8.94 25.72 19.16
C LYS A 616 -7.62 25.62 19.90
N SER A 617 -6.67 24.92 19.30
CA SER A 617 -5.30 24.76 19.82
C SER A 617 -5.24 24.22 21.26
N GLN A 618 -6.27 23.49 21.69
CA GLN A 618 -6.27 22.79 22.96
C GLN A 618 -5.75 21.36 22.74
N PRO A 619 -4.67 20.94 23.43
CA PRO A 619 -4.22 19.56 23.39
C PRO A 619 -5.24 18.65 24.09
N LEU A 620 -5.13 17.35 23.84
CA LEU A 620 -5.94 16.31 24.48
C LEU A 620 -7.44 16.66 24.47
N THR A 621 -8.03 16.79 23.29
CA THR A 621 -9.45 17.14 23.14
C THR A 621 -10.15 16.17 22.22
N TRP A 622 -11.26 15.61 22.68
CA TRP A 622 -12.17 14.85 21.84
C TRP A 622 -13.14 15.80 21.16
N TYR A 623 -13.36 15.62 19.87
CA TYR A 623 -14.36 16.35 19.10
C TYR A 623 -15.38 15.40 18.51
N LYS A 624 -16.60 15.90 18.35
CA LYS A 624 -17.71 15.22 17.71
C LYS A 624 -18.47 16.21 16.83
N THR A 625 -18.85 15.77 15.64
CA THR A 625 -19.82 16.46 14.79
C THR A 625 -20.66 15.46 14.00
N ASN A 626 -21.76 15.93 13.45
CA ASN A 626 -22.61 15.16 12.54
C ASN A 626 -22.47 15.67 11.11
N PHE A 627 -22.60 14.77 10.14
CA PHE A 627 -22.53 15.11 8.72
C PHE A 627 -23.36 14.17 7.85
N ASP A 628 -23.78 14.70 6.71
CA ASP A 628 -24.43 13.92 5.66
C ASP A 628 -23.38 13.37 4.68
N ALA A 629 -23.62 12.19 4.11
CA ALA A 629 -22.65 11.59 3.20
C ALA A 629 -22.52 12.47 1.93
N PRO A 630 -21.30 12.78 1.47
CA PRO A 630 -21.10 13.44 0.19
C PRO A 630 -21.83 12.70 -0.94
N SER A 631 -22.41 13.42 -1.90
CA SER A 631 -23.15 12.78 -2.99
C SER A 631 -22.26 11.94 -3.93
N GLY A 632 -22.90 11.13 -4.78
CA GLY A 632 -22.25 10.30 -5.79
C GLY A 632 -21.50 9.08 -5.26
N ASP A 633 -20.73 8.43 -6.13
CA ASP A 633 -20.03 7.17 -5.83
C ASP A 633 -18.50 7.33 -5.72
N ASN A 634 -17.99 8.55 -5.87
CA ASN A 634 -16.55 8.84 -5.83
C ASN A 634 -15.96 8.53 -4.45
N PRO A 635 -14.72 8.04 -4.34
CA PRO A 635 -14.09 7.83 -3.04
C PRO A 635 -14.07 9.08 -2.17
N ILE A 636 -14.19 8.91 -0.85
CA ILE A 636 -14.21 10.00 0.13
C ILE A 636 -12.94 9.93 1.00
N ALA A 637 -12.40 11.11 1.30
CA ALA A 637 -11.44 11.29 2.37
C ALA A 637 -11.88 12.46 3.27
N ILE A 638 -11.40 12.46 4.51
CA ILE A 638 -11.40 13.63 5.36
C ILE A 638 -10.05 14.32 5.24
N ASP A 639 -10.06 15.62 4.95
CA ASP A 639 -8.89 16.46 5.03
C ASP A 639 -8.73 16.98 6.46
N PHE A 640 -7.72 16.47 7.17
CA PHE A 640 -7.37 16.90 8.52
C PHE A 640 -6.40 18.10 8.53
N THR A 641 -6.25 18.81 7.41
CA THR A 641 -5.44 20.05 7.36
C THR A 641 -5.89 21.05 8.43
N GLY A 642 -4.94 21.50 9.25
CA GLY A 642 -5.22 22.39 10.39
C GLY A 642 -5.33 21.67 11.73
N MET A 643 -5.28 20.33 11.73
CA MET A 643 -5.20 19.49 12.92
C MET A 643 -3.75 19.10 13.25
N GLY A 644 -3.54 18.55 14.44
CA GLY A 644 -2.23 18.17 14.96
C GLY A 644 -1.93 16.70 14.71
N LYS A 645 -2.37 15.85 15.63
CA LYS A 645 -2.24 14.37 15.59
C LYS A 645 -3.41 13.76 16.36
N GLY A 646 -3.80 12.54 15.99
CA GLY A 646 -4.67 11.74 16.84
C GLY A 646 -5.26 10.54 16.13
N GLU A 647 -6.48 10.19 16.49
CA GLU A 647 -7.25 9.09 15.89
C GLU A 647 -8.68 9.54 15.58
N ALA A 648 -9.27 8.97 14.54
CA ALA A 648 -10.60 9.34 14.08
C ALA A 648 -11.48 8.12 13.81
N TRP A 649 -12.78 8.32 14.02
CA TRP A 649 -13.83 7.32 13.85
C TRP A 649 -15.01 7.91 13.10
N VAL A 650 -15.56 7.13 12.18
CA VAL A 650 -16.81 7.42 11.49
C VAL A 650 -17.82 6.35 11.87
N ASN A 651 -18.92 6.76 12.50
CA ASN A 651 -19.95 5.83 13.00
C ASN A 651 -19.37 4.71 13.90
N GLY A 652 -18.38 5.05 14.75
CA GLY A 652 -17.67 4.09 15.61
C GLY A 652 -16.64 3.21 14.90
N GLN A 653 -16.46 3.34 13.58
CA GLN A 653 -15.43 2.63 12.83
C GLN A 653 -14.16 3.49 12.76
N SER A 654 -13.05 3.01 13.31
CA SER A 654 -11.79 3.73 13.27
C SER A 654 -11.25 3.81 11.84
N ILE A 655 -11.07 5.03 11.33
CA ILE A 655 -10.41 5.31 10.05
C ILE A 655 -8.88 5.35 10.17
N GLY A 656 -8.37 5.18 11.39
CA GLY A 656 -6.95 5.13 11.71
C GLY A 656 -6.41 6.42 12.32
N ARG A 657 -5.09 6.45 12.52
CA ARG A 657 -4.38 7.62 13.05
C ARG A 657 -4.36 8.74 12.03
N TYR A 658 -4.33 9.99 12.49
CA TYR A 658 -4.01 11.13 11.65
C TYR A 658 -2.82 11.91 12.22
N TRP A 659 -1.96 12.43 11.35
CA TRP A 659 -0.82 13.27 11.74
C TRP A 659 -0.40 14.27 10.65
N PRO A 660 -1.30 15.17 10.21
CA PRO A 660 -1.04 16.15 9.15
C PRO A 660 -0.06 17.25 9.58
N SER A 661 0.21 17.42 10.87
CA SER A 661 1.25 18.34 11.32
C SER A 661 2.68 17.81 11.13
N TYR A 662 2.87 16.50 10.86
CA TYR A 662 4.20 15.93 10.67
C TYR A 662 4.69 16.13 9.23
N ILE A 663 5.55 17.13 9.07
CA ILE A 663 6.09 17.58 7.78
C ILE A 663 7.27 16.73 7.33
N ALA A 664 7.28 16.36 6.05
CA ALA A 664 8.38 15.68 5.40
C ALA A 664 9.63 16.57 5.29
N PRO A 665 10.86 16.00 5.24
CA PRO A 665 12.07 16.75 4.94
C PRO A 665 11.92 17.62 3.69
N THR A 666 12.55 18.79 3.66
CA THR A 666 12.51 19.71 2.51
C THR A 666 13.37 19.22 1.34
N SER A 667 14.32 18.30 1.59
CA SER A 667 15.21 17.71 0.60
C SER A 667 14.73 16.32 0.14
N GLY A 668 15.27 15.85 -1.01
CA GLY A 668 14.99 14.53 -1.57
C GLY A 668 14.05 14.51 -2.78
N CYS A 669 13.18 15.51 -2.93
CA CYS A 669 12.26 15.60 -4.07
C CYS A 669 12.93 16.33 -5.25
N SER A 670 13.79 15.61 -5.98
CA SER A 670 14.40 16.08 -7.22
C SER A 670 13.61 15.62 -8.46
N ALA A 671 13.99 16.10 -9.65
CA ALA A 671 13.44 15.59 -10.90
C ALA A 671 13.80 14.10 -11.05
N CYS A 672 12.78 13.25 -11.07
CA CYS A 672 12.93 11.81 -11.22
C CYS A 672 12.90 11.41 -12.70
N SER A 673 13.80 10.49 -13.08
CA SER A 673 13.80 9.80 -14.37
C SER A 673 13.50 8.32 -14.16
N TYR A 674 12.75 7.71 -15.08
CA TYR A 674 12.57 6.25 -15.09
C TYR A 674 13.87 5.51 -15.39
N LYS A 675 14.83 6.16 -16.07
CA LYS A 675 16.06 5.51 -16.52
C LYS A 675 16.98 5.17 -15.35
N GLY A 676 17.60 3.99 -15.44
CA GLY A 676 18.57 3.46 -14.48
C GLY A 676 17.94 2.87 -13.21
N PRO A 677 18.76 2.23 -12.35
CA PRO A 677 18.30 1.54 -11.16
C PRO A 677 17.41 2.41 -10.27
N TYR A 678 16.40 1.81 -9.67
CA TYR A 678 15.47 2.43 -8.74
C TYR A 678 15.83 2.08 -7.28
N SER A 679 15.58 3.04 -6.39
CA SER A 679 15.55 2.87 -4.93
C SER A 679 14.36 3.66 -4.38
N SER A 680 13.91 3.34 -3.17
CA SER A 680 12.78 4.02 -2.50
C SER A 680 12.99 5.53 -2.31
N SER A 681 14.24 6.00 -2.35
CA SER A 681 14.62 7.41 -2.25
C SER A 681 14.81 8.12 -3.60
N LYS A 682 14.78 7.40 -4.73
CA LYS A 682 15.06 7.97 -6.06
C LYS A 682 14.00 8.99 -6.49
N CYS A 683 12.74 8.69 -6.20
CA CYS A 683 11.60 9.43 -6.71
C CYS A 683 10.63 9.71 -5.56
N LEU A 684 10.73 10.92 -5.03
CA LEU A 684 9.94 11.42 -3.91
C LEU A 684 9.09 12.62 -4.36
N ARG A 685 7.93 12.78 -3.74
CA ARG A 685 7.06 13.97 -3.85
C ARG A 685 6.68 14.47 -2.45
N ASN A 686 6.13 15.68 -2.38
CA ASN A 686 5.64 16.30 -1.14
C ASN A 686 6.72 16.58 -0.07
N CYS A 687 7.98 16.78 -0.45
CA CYS A 687 9.00 17.31 0.46
C CYS A 687 8.60 18.69 0.99
N GLY A 688 8.84 18.93 2.29
CA GLY A 688 8.42 20.17 2.97
C GLY A 688 6.91 20.33 3.15
N LYS A 689 6.12 19.27 2.89
CA LYS A 689 4.67 19.23 3.09
C LYS A 689 4.31 18.12 4.09
N PRO A 690 3.10 18.12 4.66
CA PRO A 690 2.62 16.98 5.43
C PRO A 690 2.77 15.66 4.68
N SER A 691 3.18 14.63 5.40
CA SER A 691 3.23 13.25 4.87
C SER A 691 1.84 12.78 4.39
N GLN A 692 0.80 13.04 5.17
CA GLN A 692 -0.59 12.71 4.84
C GLN A 692 -1.57 13.76 5.39
N THR A 693 -2.44 14.30 4.54
CA THR A 693 -3.54 15.22 4.93
C THR A 693 -4.92 14.61 4.73
N LEU A 694 -5.06 13.71 3.74
CA LEU A 694 -6.30 13.07 3.37
C LEU A 694 -6.36 11.66 3.96
N TYR A 695 -7.46 11.36 4.65
CA TYR A 695 -7.66 10.11 5.37
C TYR A 695 -8.92 9.41 4.85
N HIS A 696 -8.74 8.22 4.29
CA HIS A 696 -9.78 7.48 3.58
C HIS A 696 -10.96 7.12 4.48
N VAL A 697 -12.17 7.44 4.01
CA VAL A 697 -13.43 6.99 4.61
C VAL A 697 -14.14 6.06 3.62
N PRO A 698 -14.21 4.75 3.90
CA PRO A 698 -14.95 3.82 3.07
C PRO A 698 -16.41 4.23 2.95
N ARG A 699 -16.92 4.32 1.71
CA ARG A 699 -18.32 4.64 1.41
C ARG A 699 -19.31 3.75 2.18
N SER A 700 -18.98 2.47 2.37
CA SER A 700 -19.85 1.52 3.08
C SER A 700 -19.94 1.73 4.59
N TRP A 701 -19.12 2.61 5.17
CA TRP A 701 -19.25 3.02 6.58
C TRP A 701 -20.22 4.19 6.77
N LEU A 702 -20.72 4.77 5.67
CA LEU A 702 -21.59 5.94 5.70
C LEU A 702 -23.06 5.54 5.50
N LYS A 703 -23.91 6.24 6.26
CA LYS A 703 -25.35 6.34 6.03
C LYS A 703 -25.62 7.56 5.13
N PRO A 704 -26.78 7.65 4.46
CA PRO A 704 -27.12 8.84 3.68
C PRO A 704 -27.05 10.14 4.49
N SER A 705 -27.54 10.12 5.73
CA SER A 705 -27.52 11.26 6.65
C SER A 705 -27.27 10.81 8.09
N GLY A 706 -26.95 11.77 8.96
CA GLY A 706 -26.78 11.53 10.40
C GLY A 706 -25.56 10.66 10.73
N ASN A 707 -24.49 10.78 9.95
CA ASN A 707 -23.21 10.16 10.28
C ASN A 707 -22.56 10.92 11.42
N ILE A 708 -21.84 10.21 12.27
CA ILE A 708 -21.10 10.78 13.40
C ILE A 708 -19.62 10.69 13.08
N LEU A 709 -18.93 11.83 13.09
CA LEU A 709 -17.48 11.91 13.11
C LEU A 709 -17.04 12.18 14.55
N VAL A 710 -16.22 11.29 15.10
CA VAL A 710 -15.50 11.49 16.36
C VAL A 710 -14.01 11.48 16.07
N PHE A 711 -13.24 12.36 16.70
CA PHE A 711 -11.79 12.23 16.71
C PHE A 711 -11.21 12.76 18.01
N PHE A 712 -10.09 12.14 18.39
CA PHE A 712 -9.25 12.62 19.47
C PHE A 712 -8.13 13.46 18.86
N GLU A 713 -7.95 14.70 19.33
CA GLU A 713 -6.85 15.58 18.97
C GLU A 713 -5.85 15.67 20.12
N GLU A 714 -4.65 15.16 19.87
CA GLU A 714 -3.58 14.98 20.83
C GLU A 714 -2.81 16.29 21.08
N ILE A 715 -2.45 17.01 20.02
CA ILE A 715 -1.51 18.16 20.09
C ILE A 715 -2.27 19.48 20.17
N GLY A 716 -3.38 19.58 19.45
CA GLY A 716 -4.18 20.79 19.31
C GLY A 716 -4.28 21.24 17.86
N GLY A 717 -5.48 21.61 17.45
CA GLY A 717 -5.78 22.00 16.09
C GLY A 717 -7.00 22.92 16.00
N ASP A 718 -7.41 23.21 14.77
CA ASP A 718 -8.65 23.94 14.49
C ASP A 718 -9.65 23.01 13.77
N PRO A 719 -10.61 22.40 14.50
CA PRO A 719 -11.56 21.46 13.92
C PRO A 719 -12.44 22.10 12.83
N THR A 720 -12.58 23.43 12.82
CA THR A 720 -13.36 24.15 11.81
C THR A 720 -12.70 24.14 10.41
N ARG A 721 -11.44 23.70 10.31
CA ARG A 721 -10.72 23.55 9.04
C ARG A 721 -10.85 22.16 8.42
N ILE A 722 -11.40 21.19 9.15
CA ILE A 722 -11.66 19.86 8.63
C ILE A 722 -12.70 19.95 7.53
N SER A 723 -12.46 19.22 6.44
CA SER A 723 -13.42 19.13 5.34
C SER A 723 -13.49 17.71 4.79
N PHE A 724 -14.64 17.36 4.21
CA PHE A 724 -14.74 16.17 3.37
C PHE A 724 -14.29 16.51 1.96
N ALA A 725 -13.59 15.57 1.34
CA ALA A 725 -13.19 15.69 -0.04
C ALA A 725 -13.51 14.41 -0.82
N THR A 726 -13.97 14.60 -2.06
CA THR A 726 -14.24 13.52 -2.99
C THR A 726 -13.17 13.47 -4.07
N GLN A 727 -12.73 12.25 -4.42
CA GLN A 727 -11.74 12.08 -5.48
C GLN A 727 -12.40 12.25 -6.86
N GLU A 728 -11.95 13.23 -7.63
CA GLU A 728 -12.49 13.56 -8.95
C GLU A 728 -11.42 13.50 -10.03
N LEU A 729 -11.85 13.23 -11.27
CA LEU A 729 -10.99 13.33 -12.45
C LEU A 729 -10.88 14.80 -12.88
N GLU A 730 -9.68 15.35 -12.84
CA GLU A 730 -9.41 16.72 -13.30
C GLU A 730 -9.10 16.77 -14.80
N SER A 731 -8.21 15.88 -15.25
CA SER A 731 -7.89 15.72 -16.67
C SER A 731 -7.39 14.32 -16.97
N MET A 732 -7.54 13.94 -18.24
CA MET A 732 -6.90 12.78 -18.83
C MET A 732 -5.94 13.25 -19.91
N CYS A 733 -4.85 12.51 -20.09
CA CYS A 733 -3.84 12.85 -21.06
C CYS A 733 -3.37 11.61 -21.80
N SER A 734 -2.85 11.79 -23.01
CA SER A 734 -2.06 10.74 -23.65
C SER A 734 -1.03 11.36 -24.58
N GLN A 735 0.11 10.68 -24.74
CA GLN A 735 1.18 11.09 -25.63
C GLN A 735 1.71 9.86 -26.36
N VAL A 736 1.50 9.80 -27.67
CA VAL A 736 1.91 8.67 -28.51
C VAL A 736 2.69 9.19 -29.71
N SER A 737 3.80 8.54 -30.05
CA SER A 737 4.64 8.88 -31.21
C SER A 737 4.41 7.96 -32.39
N GLU A 738 4.83 8.39 -33.59
CA GLU A 738 4.85 7.56 -34.80
C GLU A 738 5.73 6.30 -34.65
N SER A 739 6.63 6.29 -33.67
CA SER A 739 7.52 5.16 -33.37
C SER A 739 7.01 4.25 -32.25
N HIS A 740 5.80 4.47 -31.71
CA HIS A 740 5.21 3.56 -30.73
C HIS A 740 4.82 2.22 -31.35
N PRO A 741 4.86 1.12 -30.58
CA PRO A 741 4.22 -0.14 -30.97
C PRO A 741 2.73 0.05 -31.21
N LEU A 742 2.13 -0.83 -32.01
CA LEU A 742 0.67 -0.84 -32.19
C LEU A 742 -0.04 -1.14 -30.86
N PRO A 743 -1.25 -0.59 -30.63
CA PRO A 743 -2.05 -0.94 -29.46
C PRO A 743 -2.23 -2.46 -29.33
N MET A 744 -2.30 -2.97 -28.10
CA MET A 744 -2.33 -4.43 -27.86
C MET A 744 -3.54 -5.12 -28.50
N GLU A 745 -4.65 -4.40 -28.70
CA GLU A 745 -5.86 -4.89 -29.37
C GLU A 745 -5.59 -5.32 -30.83
N ALA A 746 -4.59 -4.73 -31.48
CA ALA A 746 -4.18 -5.08 -32.85
C ALA A 746 -3.55 -6.47 -32.96
N TRP A 747 -3.05 -7.03 -31.85
CA TRP A 747 -2.37 -8.32 -31.78
C TRP A 747 -3.27 -9.48 -31.35
N SER A 748 -4.56 -9.22 -31.09
CA SER A 748 -5.53 -10.25 -30.71
C SER A 748 -5.81 -11.26 -31.86
N GLN A 749 -6.10 -12.52 -31.51
CA GLN A 749 -6.19 -13.65 -32.45
C GLN A 749 -7.36 -13.58 -33.45
N ASP A 750 -8.30 -12.64 -33.32
CA ASP A 750 -9.43 -12.52 -34.25
C ASP A 750 -9.03 -11.73 -35.51
N LYS A 751 -8.23 -12.40 -36.37
CA LYS A 751 -7.72 -11.87 -37.64
C LYS A 751 -8.82 -11.63 -38.70
N SER A 752 -10.08 -11.90 -38.40
CA SER A 752 -11.19 -11.96 -39.37
C SER A 752 -12.01 -10.67 -39.49
N THR A 753 -11.91 -9.73 -38.53
CA THR A 753 -12.76 -8.54 -38.53
C THR A 753 -12.16 -7.37 -39.31
N LYS A 754 -13.01 -6.57 -39.99
CA LYS A 754 -12.62 -5.28 -40.62
C LYS A 754 -11.88 -4.33 -39.66
N ARG A 755 -12.03 -4.53 -38.34
CA ARG A 755 -11.37 -3.82 -37.23
C ARG A 755 -9.84 -4.05 -37.18
N SER A 756 -9.34 -5.24 -37.53
CA SER A 756 -7.91 -5.56 -37.60
C SER A 756 -7.18 -4.78 -38.70
N LYS A 757 -7.87 -4.49 -39.83
CA LYS A 757 -7.29 -3.69 -40.93
C LYS A 757 -7.16 -2.21 -40.62
N SER A 758 -7.95 -1.64 -39.69
CA SER A 758 -7.90 -0.21 -39.30
C SER A 758 -6.90 0.11 -38.17
N MET A 759 -6.21 -0.89 -37.62
CA MET A 759 -5.27 -0.74 -36.48
C MET A 759 -3.80 -0.97 -36.87
N ARG A 760 -3.40 -0.52 -38.07
CA ARG A 760 -2.03 -0.70 -38.60
C ARG A 760 -1.04 0.41 -38.25
N LYS A 761 -1.45 1.40 -37.45
CA LYS A 761 -0.60 2.53 -37.04
C LYS A 761 -0.80 2.86 -35.56
N PRO A 762 0.16 3.53 -34.92
CA PRO A 762 0.03 4.00 -33.54
C PRO A 762 -1.20 4.89 -33.38
N ARG A 763 -1.87 4.80 -32.23
CA ARG A 763 -3.08 5.55 -31.93
C ARG A 763 -3.04 6.08 -30.51
N ILE A 764 -3.66 7.24 -30.33
CA ILE A 764 -4.02 7.72 -29.01
C ILE A 764 -5.39 7.14 -28.64
N SER A 765 -5.55 6.72 -27.38
CA SER A 765 -6.83 6.29 -26.83
C SER A 765 -7.13 7.11 -25.57
N LEU A 766 -8.29 7.76 -25.56
CA LEU A 766 -8.85 8.49 -24.43
C LEU A 766 -10.18 7.84 -24.06
N GLU A 767 -10.44 7.66 -22.77
CA GLU A 767 -11.72 7.14 -22.29
C GLU A 767 -12.10 7.80 -20.96
N CYS A 768 -13.32 8.31 -20.86
CA CYS A 768 -13.87 8.76 -19.60
C CYS A 768 -14.11 7.58 -18.66
N PRO A 769 -13.68 7.67 -17.38
CA PRO A 769 -13.69 6.53 -16.46
C PRO A 769 -15.09 6.10 -16.05
N HIS A 770 -16.08 7.00 -16.09
CA HIS A 770 -17.46 6.67 -15.73
C HIS A 770 -18.32 6.41 -16.97
N PRO A 771 -19.25 5.43 -16.93
CA PRO A 771 -20.05 5.08 -18.11
C PRO A 771 -20.92 6.18 -18.69
N ASN A 772 -21.35 7.13 -17.84
CA ASN A 772 -22.23 8.23 -18.21
C ASN A 772 -21.48 9.51 -18.57
N GLN A 773 -20.15 9.50 -18.47
CA GLN A 773 -19.32 10.66 -18.80
C GLN A 773 -18.94 10.66 -20.28
N VAL A 774 -18.81 11.86 -20.83
CA VAL A 774 -18.26 12.09 -22.16
C VAL A 774 -17.10 13.07 -22.09
N ILE A 775 -16.22 13.01 -23.08
CA ILE A 775 -15.16 14.01 -23.23
C ILE A 775 -15.84 15.35 -23.48
N SER A 776 -15.71 16.27 -22.53
CA SER A 776 -16.39 17.56 -22.55
C SER A 776 -15.55 18.65 -23.22
N SER A 777 -14.22 18.55 -23.10
CA SER A 777 -13.31 19.52 -23.70
C SER A 777 -11.92 18.92 -23.97
N ILE A 778 -11.22 19.50 -24.95
CA ILE A 778 -9.80 19.29 -25.20
C ILE A 778 -9.05 20.53 -24.70
N LYS A 779 -8.31 20.38 -23.60
CA LYS A 779 -7.52 21.45 -22.96
C LYS A 779 -6.23 21.75 -23.71
N PHE A 780 -5.60 20.72 -24.26
CA PHE A 780 -4.35 20.85 -25.03
C PHE A 780 -4.29 19.80 -26.13
N ALA A 781 -3.70 20.17 -27.27
CA ALA A 781 -3.41 19.26 -28.36
C ALA A 781 -2.21 19.72 -29.18
N SER A 782 -1.25 18.83 -29.41
CA SER A 782 -0.09 19.13 -30.26
C SER A 782 0.38 17.88 -30.99
N PHE A 783 0.47 17.95 -32.31
CA PHE A 783 1.12 16.94 -33.15
C PHE A 783 2.43 17.51 -33.71
N GLY A 784 3.57 16.90 -33.37
CA GLY A 784 4.91 17.40 -33.73
C GLY A 784 5.93 17.01 -32.66
N THR A 785 6.57 17.98 -32.02
CA THR A 785 7.56 17.75 -30.95
C THR A 785 7.13 18.26 -29.57
N PRO A 786 5.93 17.89 -29.07
CA PRO A 786 5.44 18.38 -27.77
C PRO A 786 6.41 18.05 -26.63
N GLN A 787 6.42 18.92 -25.62
CA GLN A 787 7.25 18.78 -24.42
C GLN A 787 6.37 18.71 -23.17
N GLY A 788 6.97 18.30 -22.05
CA GLY A 788 6.28 18.20 -20.76
C GLY A 788 5.64 16.83 -20.52
N LYS A 789 4.75 16.79 -19.53
CA LYS A 789 4.00 15.61 -19.10
C LYS A 789 2.52 15.98 -18.93
N CYS A 790 1.67 15.00 -18.65
CA CYS A 790 0.26 15.23 -18.38
C CYS A 790 0.04 16.36 -17.36
N GLY A 791 -0.82 17.33 -17.70
CA GLY A 791 -1.09 18.54 -16.90
C GLY A 791 -0.08 19.68 -17.07
N SER A 792 1.01 19.46 -17.82
CA SER A 792 2.04 20.48 -18.07
C SER A 792 2.58 20.40 -19.50
N PHE A 793 1.77 19.94 -20.46
CA PHE A 793 2.20 19.87 -21.85
C PHE A 793 2.42 21.25 -22.43
N SER A 794 3.41 21.36 -23.31
CA SER A 794 3.68 22.55 -24.09
C SER A 794 4.00 22.21 -25.54
N HIS A 795 3.77 23.18 -26.42
CA HIS A 795 4.15 23.03 -27.83
C HIS A 795 5.66 23.02 -27.98
N GLY A 796 6.18 22.11 -28.80
CA GLY A 796 7.55 22.18 -29.26
C GLY A 796 7.74 23.11 -30.45
N TYR A 797 8.98 23.11 -30.96
CA TYR A 797 9.36 23.88 -32.15
C TYR A 797 8.63 23.42 -33.43
N CYS A 798 8.21 22.15 -33.49
CA CYS A 798 7.44 21.59 -34.58
C CYS A 798 6.01 21.30 -34.12
N ARG A 799 5.02 21.85 -34.83
CA ARG A 799 3.59 21.65 -34.50
C ARG A 799 2.67 21.75 -35.71
N SER A 800 1.69 20.86 -35.78
CA SER A 800 0.54 21.00 -36.67
C SER A 800 -0.39 22.12 -36.20
N LYS A 801 -0.86 22.95 -37.14
CA LYS A 801 -1.84 24.02 -36.86
C LYS A 801 -3.26 23.50 -36.61
N ASN A 802 -3.56 22.27 -37.04
CA ASN A 802 -4.92 21.74 -37.06
C ASN A 802 -5.19 20.71 -35.95
N ALA A 803 -4.16 20.30 -35.19
CA ALA A 803 -4.27 19.21 -34.20
C ALA A 803 -5.43 19.38 -33.22
N LEU A 804 -5.57 20.58 -32.64
CA LEU A 804 -6.66 20.90 -31.71
C LEU A 804 -8.05 20.75 -32.36
N SER A 805 -8.26 21.38 -33.51
CA SER A 805 -9.55 21.33 -34.21
C SER A 805 -9.98 19.91 -34.61
N ILE A 806 -9.02 19.07 -35.03
CA ILE A 806 -9.26 17.67 -35.40
C ILE A 806 -9.72 16.89 -34.17
N LEU A 807 -9.04 17.05 -33.03
CA LEU A 807 -9.37 16.35 -31.80
C LEU A 807 -10.69 16.82 -31.19
N GLN A 808 -10.95 18.12 -31.19
CA GLN A 808 -12.24 18.66 -30.72
C GLN A 808 -13.40 18.06 -31.51
N LYS A 809 -13.30 18.02 -32.84
CA LYS A 809 -14.33 17.45 -33.72
C LYS A 809 -14.49 15.94 -33.52
N ALA A 810 -13.40 15.23 -33.24
CA ALA A 810 -13.42 13.77 -33.17
C ALA A 810 -13.75 13.20 -31.79
N CYS A 811 -13.43 13.92 -30.71
CA CYS A 811 -13.51 13.39 -29.35
C CYS A 811 -14.66 13.96 -28.51
N ILE A 812 -15.01 15.24 -28.67
CA ILE A 812 -16.00 15.88 -27.79
C ILE A 812 -17.38 15.23 -27.97
N GLY A 813 -18.07 14.97 -26.86
CA GLY A 813 -19.37 14.30 -26.83
C GLY A 813 -19.30 12.78 -26.94
N SER A 814 -18.11 12.20 -27.07
CA SER A 814 -17.90 10.75 -27.03
C SER A 814 -17.30 10.32 -25.70
N ARG A 815 -17.73 9.16 -25.18
CA ARG A 815 -17.12 8.56 -23.97
C ARG A 815 -15.67 8.15 -24.20
N SER A 816 -15.37 7.63 -25.39
CA SER A 816 -14.01 7.25 -25.79
C SER A 816 -13.65 7.82 -27.16
N CYS A 817 -12.36 8.14 -27.34
CA CYS A 817 -11.83 8.70 -28.57
C CYS A 817 -10.54 7.99 -28.96
N ASN A 818 -10.47 7.54 -30.22
CA ASN A 818 -9.34 6.77 -30.75
C ASN A 818 -8.83 7.39 -32.05
N ILE A 819 -7.68 8.08 -32.02
CA ILE A 819 -7.16 8.81 -33.18
C ILE A 819 -5.82 8.25 -33.63
N GLU A 820 -5.68 8.07 -34.95
CA GLU A 820 -4.44 7.64 -35.58
C GLU A 820 -3.37 8.72 -35.50
N VAL A 821 -2.19 8.36 -34.99
CA VAL A 821 -1.00 9.23 -34.96
C VAL A 821 -0.28 9.10 -36.30
N SER A 822 -0.59 9.99 -37.24
CA SER A 822 0.07 10.02 -38.54
C SER A 822 0.02 11.38 -39.22
N THR A 823 0.98 11.61 -40.11
CA THR A 823 1.00 12.79 -41.00
C THR A 823 -0.18 12.86 -41.96
N ALA A 824 -0.84 11.74 -42.26
CA ALA A 824 -2.06 11.72 -43.05
C ALA A 824 -3.24 12.37 -42.31
N THR A 825 -3.30 12.22 -40.99
CA THR A 825 -4.34 12.83 -40.15
C THR A 825 -4.04 14.30 -39.85
N PHE A 826 -2.80 14.60 -39.48
CA PHE A 826 -2.44 15.90 -38.88
C PHE A 826 -1.56 16.80 -39.76
N GLY A 827 -1.22 16.36 -40.98
CA GLY A 827 -0.20 16.98 -41.82
C GLY A 827 1.22 16.63 -41.38
N ASP A 828 2.23 16.99 -42.19
CA ASP A 828 3.64 16.87 -41.83
C ASP A 828 4.22 18.26 -41.46
N PRO A 829 4.19 18.66 -40.18
CA PRO A 829 4.69 19.96 -39.75
C PRO A 829 6.22 20.09 -39.78
N CYS A 830 6.97 18.98 -39.92
CA CYS A 830 8.43 18.97 -39.97
C CYS A 830 8.95 17.67 -40.60
N ILE A 831 9.32 17.72 -41.88
CA ILE A 831 9.79 16.55 -42.64
C ILE A 831 11.04 15.95 -41.98
N GLY A 832 11.10 14.62 -41.89
CA GLY A 832 12.25 13.87 -41.34
C GLY A 832 12.33 13.80 -39.82
N VAL A 833 11.46 14.50 -39.08
CA VAL A 833 11.37 14.42 -37.62
C VAL A 833 10.27 13.43 -37.22
N VAL A 834 10.50 12.60 -36.21
CA VAL A 834 9.45 11.73 -35.64
C VAL A 834 8.46 12.59 -34.85
N LYS A 835 7.17 12.50 -35.19
CA LYS A 835 6.12 13.28 -34.51
C LYS A 835 5.50 12.49 -33.37
N SER A 836 5.05 13.23 -32.37
CA SER A 836 4.19 12.74 -31.29
C SER A 836 2.92 13.57 -31.21
N LEU A 837 1.80 12.88 -30.98
CA LEU A 837 0.53 13.49 -30.62
C LEU A 837 0.41 13.50 -29.10
N ALA A 838 0.38 14.69 -28.50
CA ALA A 838 0.07 14.90 -27.09
C ALA A 838 -1.30 15.58 -26.95
N VAL A 839 -2.15 15.06 -26.07
CA VAL A 839 -3.51 15.55 -25.84
C VAL A 839 -3.80 15.58 -24.35
N GLU A 840 -4.48 16.62 -23.90
CA GLU A 840 -5.11 16.72 -22.58
C GLU A 840 -6.60 17.06 -22.75
N ALA A 841 -7.45 16.33 -22.04
CA ALA A 841 -8.90 16.42 -22.12
C ALA A 841 -9.56 16.35 -20.74
N SER A 842 -10.80 16.78 -20.65
CA SER A 842 -11.65 16.63 -19.45
C SER A 842 -12.93 15.88 -19.78
N CYS A 843 -13.52 15.23 -18.76
CA CYS A 843 -14.84 14.62 -18.83
C CYS A 843 -15.87 15.52 -18.15
N ALA A 844 -17.13 15.36 -18.55
CA ALA A 844 -18.30 15.81 -17.80
C ALA A 844 -19.36 14.71 -17.82
#